data_AF-A0A3P3Z3I4-F1
#
_entry.id   AF-A0A3P3Z3I4-F1
#
_cell.length_a   1.000
_cell.length_b   1.000
_cell.length_c   1.000
_cell.angle_alpha   90.00
_cell.angle_beta   90.00
_cell.angle_gamma   90.00
#
_symmetry.space_group_name_H-M   'P 1'
#
loop_
_entity.id
_entity.type
_entity.pdbx_description
1 polymer ?
#
loop_
_entity_poly.entity_id
_entity_poly.type
_entity_poly.pdbx_seq_one_letter_code
_entity_poly.pdbx_strand_id
1 'polypeptide(L)'
;MGLNGSEKDAAAFEENPTSPLDAEMPPQKPQRRQSVLSKAVSEHDVNATGPMGDLLPPSKGLTTEEAEELLAKYGRNELPEKRTPSWLIYVRGLWGPMPAALWIAIIIEFALENWPDGAILLAIQIANATIGWFETIKAGDAVAALKNSLKPTATVYRDSKWQQIDAALLVPGDLVKLASGSAVPADCSINEGVIDVDEAALTGESLPVTMGPEHMPKMGSNVVRGEVEGTVQYTGTLTFFGKTAALLQSVESDLGNIHVILARVMIALCAISFVLCMCCFIYLLARFYESFRRALQFAVVVLVVSIPIALEIVVTTTLAVGSKHLSKHKIIVTKLSAIEMMSGVNMLCSDKTGTLTLNKMEIQEQCFTFEEGSDLHSTLVLAALAAKWREPPRDALDTMVLGAADLDECDNYEQLSFLPFDPTTKRTAATLVDRRTGEKFDVTKGAPHVILQMVYNQDEINDEVVDIIDSLATRGVRCLSVAKTDQQGRWHMAGILTFLDPPRPDTKDTIRRSKEYGVDVKMITGDHLLIAKEMCRMLNLDPNILTADKLPQIKDANDLPADLGEKYGDMMLSVGGFAQVFPEHKFMIVETLRQRGFTCAMTGDGVNDAPALKRADVGIAVHGATDAARAAADMVLTEPGLSVVVEAMLVSREVFQRMLSFLTYRISATLQLVCFFFIACFSLTPKSYGSMDPHFQFFHLPVLMFMLITLLNDGCLMTIGYDHVVPSERPQKWNLPVVFVSASILAAVACGSSLMLLWIGLEAYSPLYYPNSWFRHLGLAQLPQGKLVTMMYLKISISDFLTLFSSRTGGHFFFYMAPSPILLCGALISLFVSTMAASFWHKSRPDNVLTEGLAWGQTNSERLLPLWVWIYCIVWWFVQDVVKVLAHICMDAVDLFGCVSDTEGSGAIKPYSDGVEENGFAPKKRATEKAEKEFFSTPSSVADEVLEGLEEETHSPMEEMSHVSVHSPHGQ
;
A
#
# COMPACT_ATOMS: atom_id res chain seq x y z
N MET A 1 32.09 -0.94 71.23
CA MET A 1 33.55 -0.76 71.42
C MET A 1 34.23 -1.55 70.31
N GLY A 2 35.25 -1.06 69.62
CA GLY A 2 35.89 0.27 69.62
C GLY A 2 36.76 0.43 68.35
N LEU A 3 37.13 1.66 67.99
CA LEU A 3 37.91 1.97 66.78
C LEU A 3 39.43 1.81 67.00
N ASN A 4 40.16 1.45 65.92
CA ASN A 4 41.52 1.84 65.48
C ASN A 4 42.69 1.90 66.50
N GLY A 5 43.97 1.67 66.13
CA GLY A 5 44.60 1.35 64.84
C GLY A 5 46.04 1.89 64.75
N SER A 6 46.92 1.30 63.92
CA SER A 6 48.26 1.79 63.54
C SER A 6 48.71 1.08 62.23
N GLU A 7 49.70 1.49 61.42
CA GLU A 7 50.66 2.61 61.44
C GLU A 7 51.21 2.91 60.01
N LYS A 8 51.56 4.19 59.74
CA LYS A 8 52.72 4.80 59.01
C LYS A 8 53.54 3.99 57.95
N ASP A 9 54.20 4.60 56.94
CA ASP A 9 54.23 5.97 56.36
C ASP A 9 54.99 5.95 55.00
N ALA A 10 54.66 6.90 54.09
CA ALA A 10 55.47 7.58 53.03
C ALA A 10 56.59 6.83 52.23
N ALA A 11 56.76 6.97 50.90
CA ALA A 11 56.30 7.95 49.88
C ALA A 11 56.28 7.25 48.46
N ALA A 12 56.25 7.86 47.25
CA ALA A 12 56.45 9.25 46.78
C ALA A 12 55.85 9.52 45.36
N PHE A 13 56.00 10.79 44.92
CA PHE A 13 55.98 11.41 43.58
C PHE A 13 56.63 10.60 42.44
N GLU A 14 56.28 10.69 41.13
CA GLU A 14 55.27 11.40 40.29
C GLU A 14 55.25 10.66 38.89
N GLU A 15 54.44 10.89 37.83
CA GLU A 15 53.45 11.90 37.39
C GLU A 15 52.16 11.23 36.81
N ASN A 16 51.34 11.97 36.04
CA ASN A 16 50.22 11.54 35.18
C ASN A 16 50.13 12.55 33.99
N PRO A 17 49.51 12.31 32.80
CA PRO A 17 48.59 11.23 32.42
C PRO A 17 48.76 10.61 31.01
N THR A 18 47.99 9.57 30.67
CA THR A 18 47.30 9.44 29.36
C THR A 18 46.19 8.37 29.33
N SER A 19 45.28 8.48 28.37
CA SER A 19 44.07 7.66 28.16
C SER A 19 44.34 6.16 27.94
N PRO A 20 43.47 5.28 28.49
CA PRO A 20 43.18 3.98 27.90
C PRO A 20 42.04 4.09 26.86
N LEU A 21 42.30 3.62 25.65
CA LEU A 21 41.28 3.13 24.72
C LEU A 21 41.22 1.59 24.81
N ASP A 22 40.20 1.01 24.18
CA ASP A 22 40.12 -0.41 23.81
C ASP A 22 40.18 -1.44 24.95
N ALA A 23 39.06 -1.55 25.68
CA ALA A 23 38.68 -2.75 26.42
C ALA A 23 37.24 -3.14 26.04
N GLU A 24 37.10 -4.04 25.06
CA GLU A 24 35.78 -4.47 24.56
C GLU A 24 34.98 -5.20 25.64
N MET A 25 33.75 -4.74 25.89
CA MET A 25 32.78 -5.53 26.67
C MET A 25 32.16 -6.61 25.76
N PRO A 26 31.97 -7.85 26.26
CA PRO A 26 31.33 -8.90 25.48
C PRO A 26 29.89 -8.49 25.11
N PRO A 27 29.41 -8.84 23.90
CA PRO A 27 28.12 -8.38 23.41
C PRO A 27 26.97 -8.89 24.31
N GLN A 28 26.25 -7.96 24.93
CA GLN A 28 25.03 -8.29 25.65
C GLN A 28 24.01 -8.87 24.67
N LYS A 29 23.58 -10.12 24.89
CA LYS A 29 22.51 -10.72 24.09
C LYS A 29 21.25 -9.86 24.22
N PRO A 30 20.59 -9.47 23.11
CA PRO A 30 19.34 -8.71 23.18
C PRO A 30 18.28 -9.58 23.87
N GLN A 31 17.67 -9.07 24.94
CA GLN A 31 16.54 -9.73 25.57
C GLN A 31 15.35 -9.73 24.60
N ARG A 32 14.80 -10.92 24.32
CA ARG A 32 13.66 -11.09 23.41
C ARG A 32 12.47 -10.27 23.92
N ARG A 33 11.90 -9.42 23.05
CA ARG A 33 10.58 -8.83 23.27
C ARG A 33 9.52 -9.92 23.04
N GLN A 34 9.01 -10.51 24.11
CA GLN A 34 7.71 -11.20 24.06
C GLN A 34 6.62 -10.21 23.61
N SER A 35 5.58 -10.70 22.94
CA SER A 35 4.43 -9.85 22.62
C SER A 35 3.72 -9.44 23.91
N VAL A 36 3.23 -8.20 24.00
CA VAL A 36 2.51 -7.72 25.19
C VAL A 36 1.28 -8.59 25.48
N LEU A 37 0.67 -9.14 24.42
CA LEU A 37 -0.37 -10.18 24.48
C LEU A 37 0.08 -11.44 25.21
N SER A 38 1.16 -12.10 24.75
CA SER A 38 1.68 -13.30 25.41
C SER A 38 2.08 -13.06 26.87
N LYS A 39 2.59 -11.86 27.18
CA LYS A 39 2.90 -11.48 28.57
C LYS A 39 1.65 -11.27 29.41
N ALA A 40 0.66 -10.54 28.90
CA ALA A 40 -0.63 -10.35 29.58
C ALA A 40 -1.39 -11.67 29.80
N VAL A 41 -1.32 -12.60 28.84
CA VAL A 41 -1.85 -13.96 28.99
C VAL A 41 -1.06 -14.77 30.03
N SER A 42 0.28 -14.67 30.06
CA SER A 42 1.09 -15.34 31.09
C SER A 42 0.92 -14.75 32.50
N GLU A 43 0.47 -13.50 32.60
CA GLU A 43 0.16 -12.82 33.86
C GLU A 43 -1.32 -12.97 34.26
N HIS A 44 -2.18 -13.43 33.35
CA HIS A 44 -3.55 -13.88 33.64
C HIS A 44 -3.54 -15.38 33.98
N ASP A 45 -3.59 -15.71 35.27
CA ASP A 45 -3.75 -17.09 35.72
C ASP A 45 -4.97 -17.74 35.05
N VAL A 46 -4.78 -18.89 34.41
CA VAL A 46 -5.86 -19.66 33.75
C VAL A 46 -6.91 -20.12 34.77
N ASN A 47 -6.56 -20.16 36.06
CA ASN A 47 -7.44 -20.44 37.19
C ASN A 47 -8.06 -19.18 37.81
N ALA A 48 -7.93 -18.00 37.19
CA ALA A 48 -8.52 -16.75 37.67
C ALA A 48 -10.05 -16.74 37.50
N THR A 49 -10.75 -17.51 38.34
CA THR A 49 -12.21 -17.52 38.47
C THR A 49 -12.71 -16.22 39.09
N GLY A 50 -12.64 -15.13 38.33
CA GLY A 50 -13.59 -14.03 38.48
C GLY A 50 -15.02 -14.58 38.36
N PRO A 51 -16.02 -13.95 39.00
CA PRO A 51 -17.34 -14.55 39.13
C PRO A 51 -17.99 -14.74 37.75
N MET A 52 -18.03 -15.99 37.28
CA MET A 52 -19.05 -16.43 36.34
C MET A 52 -20.40 -16.22 37.03
N GLY A 53 -21.14 -15.21 36.58
CA GLY A 53 -22.59 -15.28 36.70
C GLY A 53 -23.09 -16.45 35.87
N ASP A 54 -24.19 -17.07 36.30
CA ASP A 54 -24.70 -18.32 35.71
C ASP A 54 -24.75 -18.22 34.17
N LEU A 55 -24.07 -19.16 33.50
CA LEU A 55 -24.03 -19.21 32.04
C LEU A 55 -25.45 -19.38 31.49
N LEU A 56 -25.76 -18.70 30.39
CA LEU A 56 -27.05 -18.85 29.73
C LEU A 56 -27.23 -20.31 29.29
N PRO A 57 -28.39 -20.93 29.53
CA PRO A 57 -28.65 -22.30 29.11
C PRO A 57 -28.66 -22.41 27.57
N PRO A 58 -28.46 -23.61 27.00
CA PRO A 58 -28.46 -23.83 25.56
C PRO A 58 -29.70 -23.21 24.87
N SER A 59 -29.45 -22.23 24.01
CA SER A 59 -30.47 -21.51 23.27
C SER A 59 -31.12 -22.39 22.21
N LYS A 60 -32.39 -22.10 21.89
CA LYS A 60 -33.15 -22.73 20.80
C LYS A 60 -33.43 -21.75 19.65
N GLY A 61 -32.68 -20.65 19.62
CA GLY A 61 -32.96 -19.47 18.80
C GLY A 61 -33.81 -18.45 19.52
N LEU A 62 -33.76 -17.21 19.02
CA LEU A 62 -34.55 -16.06 19.49
C LEU A 62 -35.51 -15.59 18.41
N THR A 63 -36.57 -14.86 18.77
CA THR A 63 -37.27 -14.02 17.80
C THR A 63 -36.49 -12.74 17.51
N THR A 64 -36.76 -12.10 16.37
CA THR A 64 -36.15 -10.80 16.05
C THR A 64 -36.56 -9.70 17.04
N GLU A 65 -37.78 -9.73 17.60
CA GLU A 65 -38.23 -8.78 18.62
C GLU A 65 -37.44 -8.92 19.94
N GLU A 66 -37.27 -10.16 20.46
CA GLU A 66 -36.45 -10.43 21.65
C GLU A 66 -34.99 -10.01 21.44
N ALA A 67 -34.45 -10.22 20.23
CA ALA A 67 -33.09 -9.82 19.89
C ALA A 67 -32.92 -8.28 19.87
N GLU A 68 -33.93 -7.51 19.45
CA GLU A 68 -33.89 -6.04 19.50
C GLU A 68 -33.97 -5.51 20.95
N GLU A 69 -34.79 -6.10 21.82
CA GLU A 69 -34.80 -5.75 23.26
C GLU A 69 -33.45 -6.04 23.93
N LEU A 70 -32.85 -7.21 23.64
CA LEU A 70 -31.53 -7.57 24.15
C LEU A 70 -30.42 -6.67 23.59
N LEU A 71 -30.52 -6.24 22.33
CA LEU A 71 -29.56 -5.31 21.70
C LEU A 71 -29.64 -3.92 22.34
N ALA A 72 -30.84 -3.45 22.69
CA ALA A 72 -31.03 -2.21 23.43
C ALA A 72 -30.47 -2.28 24.87
N LYS A 73 -30.45 -3.47 25.47
CA LYS A 73 -29.95 -3.72 26.84
C LYS A 73 -28.43 -3.90 26.92
N TYR A 74 -27.84 -4.72 26.04
CA TYR A 74 -26.41 -5.07 26.06
C TYR A 74 -25.56 -4.22 25.12
N GLY A 75 -26.17 -3.52 24.18
CA GLY A 75 -25.48 -2.79 23.11
C GLY A 75 -24.99 -3.71 22.00
N ARG A 76 -24.36 -3.11 20.97
CA ARG A 76 -23.83 -3.83 19.81
C ARG A 76 -22.63 -4.69 20.20
N ASN A 77 -22.49 -5.82 19.50
CA ASN A 77 -21.31 -6.67 19.55
C ASN A 77 -20.13 -6.06 18.75
N GLU A 78 -19.71 -4.86 19.16
CA GLU A 78 -18.58 -4.10 18.59
C GLU A 78 -17.66 -3.66 19.74
N LEU A 79 -16.36 -3.60 19.48
CA LEU A 79 -15.45 -2.94 20.42
C LEU A 79 -15.57 -1.41 20.26
N PRO A 80 -15.45 -0.64 21.36
CA PRO A 80 -15.50 0.81 21.29
C PRO A 80 -14.29 1.34 20.51
N GLU A 81 -14.52 1.69 19.25
CA GLU A 81 -13.57 2.47 18.48
C GLU A 81 -13.38 3.83 19.17
N LYS A 82 -12.15 4.15 19.57
CA LYS A 82 -11.76 5.48 20.06
C LYS A 82 -11.80 6.50 18.92
N ARG A 83 -13.01 6.88 18.49
CA ARG A 83 -13.24 7.97 17.52
C ARG A 83 -12.62 9.24 18.07
N THR A 84 -11.47 9.64 17.54
CA THR A 84 -10.85 10.93 17.86
C THR A 84 -11.82 12.03 17.47
N PRO A 85 -12.37 12.83 18.41
CA PRO A 85 -13.40 13.80 18.08
C PRO A 85 -12.80 14.87 17.17
N SER A 86 -13.58 15.37 16.21
CA SER A 86 -13.09 16.23 15.13
C SER A 86 -12.31 17.45 15.62
N TRP A 87 -12.70 18.06 16.75
CA TRP A 87 -11.98 19.19 17.35
C TRP A 87 -10.57 18.81 17.84
N LEU A 88 -10.35 17.57 18.30
CA LEU A 88 -9.04 17.10 18.75
C LEU A 88 -8.10 16.84 17.57
N ILE A 89 -8.64 16.46 16.40
CA ILE A 89 -7.87 16.39 15.15
C ILE A 89 -7.39 17.80 14.77
N TYR A 90 -8.26 18.81 14.84
CA TYR A 90 -7.89 20.22 14.61
C TYR A 90 -6.82 20.71 15.60
N VAL A 91 -6.98 20.44 16.91
CA VAL A 91 -5.99 20.82 17.93
C VAL A 91 -4.65 20.10 17.74
N ARG A 92 -4.64 18.85 17.28
CA ARG A 92 -3.40 18.16 16.86
C ARG A 92 -2.77 18.82 15.63
N GLY A 93 -3.57 19.33 14.68
CA GLY A 93 -3.08 20.15 13.57
C GLY A 93 -2.41 21.48 13.99
N LEU A 94 -2.68 21.95 15.20
CA LEU A 94 -1.99 23.08 15.84
C LEU A 94 -0.79 22.65 16.71
N TRP A 95 -0.54 21.34 16.90
CA TRP A 95 0.43 20.80 17.85
C TRP A 95 1.22 19.61 17.26
N GLY A 96 2.32 19.94 16.60
CA GLY A 96 3.30 18.98 16.07
C GLY A 96 4.63 19.69 15.78
N PRO A 97 5.66 19.00 15.26
CA PRO A 97 6.98 19.59 15.02
C PRO A 97 6.96 20.83 14.11
N MET A 98 6.17 20.81 13.04
CA MET A 98 6.05 21.95 12.12
C MET A 98 5.22 23.10 12.72
N PRO A 99 4.01 22.89 13.29
CA PRO A 99 3.29 23.94 14.02
C PRO A 99 4.09 24.55 15.19
N ALA A 100 4.86 23.74 15.93
CA ALA A 100 5.65 24.24 17.06
C ALA A 100 6.71 25.27 16.65
N ALA A 101 7.35 25.08 15.50
CA ALA A 101 8.30 26.05 14.96
C ALA A 101 7.60 27.36 14.53
N LEU A 102 6.39 27.28 13.95
CA LEU A 102 5.60 28.46 13.62
C LEU A 102 5.07 29.18 14.88
N TRP A 103 4.67 28.45 15.92
CA TRP A 103 4.34 29.03 17.24
C TRP A 103 5.53 29.76 17.87
N ILE A 104 6.74 29.19 17.80
CA ILE A 104 7.96 29.86 18.27
C ILE A 104 8.17 31.18 17.51
N ALA A 105 7.98 31.19 16.19
CA ALA A 105 8.08 32.41 15.39
C ALA A 105 7.00 33.46 15.74
N ILE A 106 5.74 33.04 15.89
CA ILE A 106 4.63 33.91 16.32
C ILE A 106 4.94 34.56 17.69
N ILE A 107 5.45 33.77 18.64
CA ILE A 107 5.85 34.26 19.97
C ILE A 107 7.02 35.25 19.86
N ILE A 108 8.02 34.99 19.00
CA ILE A 108 9.14 35.90 18.77
C ILE A 108 8.64 37.22 18.15
N GLU A 109 7.84 37.20 17.09
CA GLU A 109 7.37 38.45 16.47
C GLU A 109 6.51 39.30 17.41
N PHE A 110 5.63 38.71 18.23
CA PHE A 110 4.92 39.46 19.26
C PHE A 110 5.85 39.97 20.38
N ALA A 111 6.87 39.20 20.79
CA ALA A 111 7.89 39.66 21.74
C ALA A 111 8.81 40.75 21.17
N LEU A 112 8.98 40.80 19.84
CA LEU A 112 9.60 41.88 19.09
C LEU A 112 8.59 42.98 18.70
N GLU A 113 7.42 43.04 19.34
CA GLU A 113 6.35 44.06 19.15
C GLU A 113 5.85 44.19 17.69
N ASN A 114 6.14 43.23 16.83
CA ASN A 114 5.77 43.23 15.41
C ASN A 114 4.34 42.66 15.25
N TRP A 115 3.37 43.37 15.84
CA TRP A 115 1.97 42.95 15.88
C TRP A 115 1.34 42.57 14.53
N PRO A 116 1.63 43.24 13.39
CA PRO A 116 1.12 42.80 12.09
C PRO A 116 1.65 41.42 11.70
N ASP A 117 2.96 41.20 11.83
CA ASP A 117 3.64 39.97 11.41
C ASP A 117 3.19 38.78 12.27
N GLY A 118 3.16 38.96 13.59
CA GLY A 118 2.65 37.93 14.52
C GLY A 118 1.18 37.57 14.24
N ALA A 119 0.33 38.55 13.90
CA ALA A 119 -1.07 38.30 13.54
C ALA A 119 -1.22 37.62 12.18
N ILE A 120 -0.37 37.95 11.22
CA ILE A 120 -0.30 37.34 9.88
C ILE A 120 0.16 35.88 9.98
N LEU A 121 1.21 35.58 10.76
CA LEU A 121 1.69 34.23 11.04
C LEU A 121 0.65 33.38 11.80
N LEU A 122 -0.05 33.99 12.77
CA LEU A 122 -1.17 33.34 13.47
C LEU A 122 -2.31 32.97 12.52
N ALA A 123 -2.63 33.84 11.55
CA ALA A 123 -3.69 33.58 10.57
C ALA A 123 -3.39 32.37 9.68
N ILE A 124 -2.14 32.17 9.22
CA ILE A 124 -1.80 30.96 8.43
C ILE A 124 -1.68 29.71 9.29
N GLN A 125 -1.26 29.82 10.56
CA GLN A 125 -1.29 28.67 11.48
C GLN A 125 -2.73 28.15 11.68
N ILE A 126 -3.71 29.06 11.76
CA ILE A 126 -5.13 28.72 11.79
C ILE A 126 -5.62 28.17 10.44
N ALA A 127 -5.25 28.80 9.32
CA ALA A 127 -5.64 28.35 7.99
C ALA A 127 -5.11 26.94 7.68
N ASN A 128 -3.83 26.67 7.93
CA ASN A 128 -3.19 25.37 7.70
C ASN A 128 -3.80 24.27 8.58
N ALA A 129 -4.09 24.56 9.85
CA ALA A 129 -4.79 23.61 10.72
C ALA A 129 -6.23 23.34 10.24
N THR A 130 -6.94 24.36 9.73
CA THR A 130 -8.30 24.23 9.17
C THR A 130 -8.29 23.38 7.90
N ILE A 131 -7.35 23.65 6.99
CA ILE A 131 -7.16 22.93 5.72
C ILE A 131 -6.79 21.47 5.98
N GLY A 132 -5.80 21.22 6.85
CA GLY A 132 -5.38 19.88 7.24
C GLY A 132 -6.49 19.09 7.93
N TRP A 133 -7.26 19.73 8.81
CA TRP A 133 -8.43 19.15 9.47
C TRP A 133 -9.50 18.70 8.46
N PHE A 134 -9.85 19.57 7.51
CA PHE A 134 -10.90 19.32 6.53
C PHE A 134 -10.55 18.15 5.60
N GLU A 135 -9.32 18.11 5.08
CA GLU A 135 -8.85 16.98 4.25
C GLU A 135 -8.64 15.69 5.06
N THR A 136 -8.19 15.76 6.32
CA THR A 136 -8.03 14.56 7.18
C THR A 136 -9.38 13.89 7.46
N ILE A 137 -10.44 14.66 7.73
CA ILE A 137 -11.79 14.10 7.92
C ILE A 137 -12.31 13.50 6.60
N LYS A 138 -12.23 14.25 5.51
CA LYS A 138 -12.65 13.81 4.16
C LYS A 138 -11.92 12.55 3.68
N ALA A 139 -10.65 12.37 4.07
CA ALA A 139 -9.89 11.14 3.87
C ALA A 139 -10.38 10.00 4.78
N GLY A 140 -10.57 10.28 6.08
CA GLY A 140 -11.04 9.32 7.08
C GLY A 140 -12.43 8.77 6.77
N ASP A 141 -13.39 9.62 6.40
CA ASP A 141 -14.76 9.23 6.06
C ASP A 141 -14.80 8.30 4.84
N ALA A 142 -13.94 8.55 3.84
CA ALA A 142 -13.83 7.68 2.66
C ALA A 142 -13.31 6.28 3.02
N VAL A 143 -12.30 6.19 3.90
CA VAL A 143 -11.76 4.91 4.38
C VAL A 143 -12.74 4.21 5.32
N ALA A 144 -13.44 4.95 6.19
CA ALA A 144 -14.45 4.40 7.10
C ALA A 144 -15.66 3.81 6.35
N ALA A 145 -16.13 4.48 5.28
CA ALA A 145 -17.17 3.94 4.40
C ALA A 145 -16.76 2.60 3.77
N LEU A 146 -15.49 2.45 3.37
CA LEU A 146 -14.96 1.20 2.83
C LEU A 146 -14.81 0.12 3.91
N LYS A 147 -14.26 0.46 5.09
CA LYS A 147 -14.13 -0.45 6.24
C LYS A 147 -15.49 -1.03 6.66
N ASN A 148 -16.56 -0.23 6.62
CA ASN A 148 -17.92 -0.70 6.92
C ASN A 148 -18.43 -1.81 5.98
N SER A 149 -17.90 -1.93 4.76
CA SER A 149 -18.25 -3.03 3.84
C SER A 149 -17.52 -4.34 4.13
N LEU A 150 -16.52 -4.32 5.03
CA LEU A 150 -15.76 -5.49 5.49
C LEU A 150 -16.19 -5.99 6.88
N LYS A 151 -17.38 -5.60 7.35
CA LYS A 151 -17.91 -6.06 8.64
C LYS A 151 -18.04 -7.60 8.65
N PRO A 152 -17.62 -8.28 9.74
CA PRO A 152 -17.81 -9.72 9.87
C PRO A 152 -19.28 -10.07 10.00
N THR A 153 -19.65 -11.28 9.57
CA THR A 153 -21.04 -11.75 9.57
C THR A 153 -21.21 -13.02 10.40
N ALA A 154 -22.34 -13.15 11.08
CA ALA A 154 -22.68 -14.32 11.88
C ALA A 154 -23.90 -15.06 11.31
N THR A 155 -23.86 -16.39 11.34
CA THR A 155 -25.02 -17.23 11.01
C THR A 155 -25.77 -17.54 12.30
N VAL A 156 -26.97 -16.95 12.45
CA VAL A 156 -27.85 -17.10 13.63
C VAL A 156 -29.09 -17.91 13.29
N TYR A 157 -29.65 -18.60 14.29
CA TYR A 157 -31.00 -19.14 14.23
C TYR A 157 -31.97 -18.16 14.89
N ARG A 158 -32.75 -17.44 14.08
CA ARG A 158 -33.80 -16.52 14.55
C ARG A 158 -35.10 -16.73 13.76
N ASP A 159 -36.24 -16.45 14.39
CA ASP A 159 -37.58 -16.63 13.80
C ASP A 159 -37.80 -18.03 13.18
N SER A 160 -37.25 -19.07 13.84
CA SER A 160 -37.21 -20.47 13.39
C SER A 160 -36.50 -20.72 12.04
N LYS A 161 -35.54 -19.87 11.66
CA LYS A 161 -34.72 -20.04 10.44
C LYS A 161 -33.26 -19.68 10.68
N TRP A 162 -32.37 -20.35 9.95
CA TRP A 162 -30.98 -19.94 9.84
C TRP A 162 -30.88 -18.73 8.89
N GLN A 163 -30.28 -17.64 9.36
CA GLN A 163 -30.02 -16.42 8.57
C GLN A 163 -28.68 -15.78 8.92
N GLN A 164 -28.12 -15.03 7.97
CA GLN A 164 -26.81 -14.38 8.10
C GLN A 164 -27.00 -12.88 8.41
N ILE A 165 -26.38 -12.39 9.48
CA ILE A 165 -26.51 -11.00 9.96
C ILE A 165 -25.15 -10.32 10.15
N ASP A 166 -25.11 -8.98 10.23
CA ASP A 166 -23.95 -8.22 10.74
C ASP A 166 -23.63 -8.73 12.16
N ALA A 167 -22.41 -9.23 12.38
CA ALA A 167 -22.02 -9.81 13.68
C ALA A 167 -22.12 -8.78 14.82
N ALA A 168 -22.14 -7.48 14.52
CA ALA A 168 -22.40 -6.40 15.47
C ALA A 168 -23.84 -6.37 16.04
N LEU A 169 -24.78 -7.16 15.48
CA LEU A 169 -26.16 -7.30 15.92
C LEU A 169 -26.41 -8.59 16.72
N LEU A 170 -25.34 -9.32 17.07
CA LEU A 170 -25.40 -10.44 18.01
C LEU A 170 -25.66 -9.95 19.45
N VAL A 171 -26.42 -10.74 20.19
CA VAL A 171 -26.77 -10.52 21.60
C VAL A 171 -26.53 -11.79 22.44
N PRO A 172 -26.27 -11.66 23.75
CA PRO A 172 -26.25 -12.81 24.66
C PRO A 172 -27.58 -13.58 24.59
N GLY A 173 -27.52 -14.88 24.34
CA GLY A 173 -28.68 -15.75 24.10
C GLY A 173 -28.95 -16.11 22.63
N ASP A 174 -28.29 -15.46 21.66
CA ASP A 174 -28.34 -15.91 20.26
C ASP A 174 -27.82 -17.35 20.11
N LEU A 175 -28.47 -18.13 19.26
CA LEU A 175 -27.98 -19.42 18.79
C LEU A 175 -27.20 -19.21 17.48
N VAL A 176 -25.89 -19.47 17.49
CA VAL A 176 -24.98 -19.33 16.34
C VAL A 176 -24.45 -20.68 15.85
N LYS A 177 -24.21 -20.82 14.55
CA LYS A 177 -23.60 -22.03 13.97
C LYS A 177 -22.09 -21.84 13.81
N LEU A 178 -21.30 -22.46 14.68
CA LEU A 178 -19.83 -22.45 14.63
C LEU A 178 -19.35 -23.58 13.72
N ALA A 179 -18.59 -23.26 12.67
CA ALA A 179 -18.14 -24.24 11.69
C ALA A 179 -16.81 -23.86 11.04
N SER A 180 -16.03 -24.87 10.66
CA SER A 180 -14.74 -24.76 9.96
C SER A 180 -14.68 -23.60 8.96
N GLY A 181 -13.65 -22.76 9.07
CA GLY A 181 -13.43 -21.56 8.25
C GLY A 181 -14.11 -20.28 8.75
N SER A 182 -15.04 -20.38 9.72
CA SER A 182 -15.72 -19.23 10.32
C SER A 182 -14.91 -18.64 11.47
N ALA A 183 -14.84 -17.31 11.55
CA ALA A 183 -14.39 -16.63 12.76
C ALA A 183 -15.44 -16.78 13.87
N VAL A 184 -15.00 -16.96 15.11
CA VAL A 184 -15.88 -17.01 16.29
C VAL A 184 -16.33 -15.57 16.61
N PRO A 185 -17.63 -15.22 16.47
CA PRO A 185 -18.06 -13.83 16.34
C PRO A 185 -18.33 -13.14 17.70
N ALA A 186 -18.41 -13.91 18.77
CA ALA A 186 -18.64 -13.50 20.16
C ALA A 186 -18.11 -14.62 21.08
N ASP A 187 -18.05 -14.43 22.40
CA ASP A 187 -17.72 -15.55 23.30
C ASP A 187 -18.93 -16.47 23.41
N CYS A 188 -18.79 -17.74 23.00
CA CYS A 188 -19.89 -18.70 22.88
C CYS A 188 -19.64 -19.97 23.70
N SER A 189 -20.67 -20.55 24.32
CA SER A 189 -20.62 -21.91 24.87
C SER A 189 -21.10 -22.91 23.82
N ILE A 190 -20.41 -24.04 23.66
CA ILE A 190 -20.83 -25.12 22.74
C ILE A 190 -22.03 -25.86 23.35
N ASN A 191 -23.11 -26.05 22.59
CA ASN A 191 -24.31 -26.75 23.07
C ASN A 191 -24.08 -28.27 23.10
N GLU A 192 -23.71 -28.85 21.95
CA GLU A 192 -23.41 -30.27 21.76
C GLU A 192 -22.28 -30.43 20.72
N GLY A 193 -21.57 -31.55 20.77
CA GLY A 193 -20.47 -31.85 19.84
C GLY A 193 -19.10 -31.27 20.24
N VAL A 194 -18.16 -31.28 19.30
CA VAL A 194 -16.75 -30.88 19.50
C VAL A 194 -16.23 -30.16 18.24
N ILE A 195 -15.41 -29.13 18.42
CA ILE A 195 -14.69 -28.41 17.35
C ILE A 195 -13.21 -28.21 17.70
N ASP A 196 -12.34 -28.12 16.70
CA ASP A 196 -10.97 -27.62 16.90
C ASP A 196 -10.96 -26.12 16.59
N VAL A 197 -10.44 -25.32 17.53
CA VAL A 197 -10.43 -23.85 17.47
C VAL A 197 -8.99 -23.35 17.49
N ASP A 198 -8.61 -22.54 16.51
CA ASP A 198 -7.36 -21.79 16.48
C ASP A 198 -7.50 -20.54 17.36
N GLU A 199 -6.76 -20.52 18.46
CA GLU A 199 -6.66 -19.38 19.38
C GLU A 199 -5.29 -18.67 19.28
N ALA A 200 -4.48 -18.93 18.24
CA ALA A 200 -3.13 -18.36 18.08
C ALA A 200 -3.13 -16.82 18.06
N ALA A 201 -4.23 -16.20 17.63
CA ALA A 201 -4.43 -14.74 17.69
C ALA A 201 -4.58 -14.19 19.14
N LEU A 202 -4.94 -15.04 20.10
CA LEU A 202 -5.18 -14.70 21.51
C LEU A 202 -4.07 -15.22 22.43
N THR A 203 -3.69 -16.50 22.31
CA THR A 203 -2.70 -17.16 23.18
C THR A 203 -1.27 -17.01 22.65
N GLY A 204 -1.11 -16.97 21.32
CA GLY A 204 0.18 -17.09 20.63
C GLY A 204 0.64 -18.54 20.41
N GLU A 205 -0.16 -19.54 20.81
CA GLU A 205 0.13 -20.96 20.58
C GLU A 205 -0.44 -21.40 19.23
N SER A 206 0.38 -22.05 18.39
CA SER A 206 0.03 -22.32 16.98
C SER A 206 -0.76 -23.61 16.72
N LEU A 207 -1.09 -24.37 17.77
CA LEU A 207 -1.85 -25.63 17.65
C LEU A 207 -3.34 -25.39 17.97
N PRO A 208 -4.28 -25.82 17.11
CA PRO A 208 -5.70 -25.73 17.41
C PRO A 208 -6.08 -26.51 18.67
N VAL A 209 -6.93 -25.92 19.49
CA VAL A 209 -7.42 -26.48 20.75
C VAL A 209 -8.78 -27.16 20.51
N THR A 210 -8.88 -28.45 20.84
CA THR A 210 -10.12 -29.21 20.77
C THR A 210 -11.07 -28.79 21.91
N MET A 211 -12.22 -28.23 21.56
CA MET A 211 -13.22 -27.69 22.49
C MET A 211 -14.56 -28.46 22.39
N GLY A 212 -15.06 -28.92 23.53
CA GLY A 212 -16.41 -29.51 23.70
C GLY A 212 -17.31 -28.65 24.60
N PRO A 213 -18.47 -29.16 25.09
CA PRO A 213 -19.47 -28.36 25.82
C PRO A 213 -18.97 -27.69 27.11
N GLU A 214 -17.97 -28.28 27.77
CA GLU A 214 -17.27 -27.72 28.94
C GLU A 214 -16.43 -26.46 28.62
N HIS A 215 -16.24 -26.15 27.33
CA HIS A 215 -15.35 -25.10 26.84
C HIS A 215 -16.14 -23.96 26.16
N MET A 216 -15.51 -22.79 26.09
CA MET A 216 -16.14 -21.57 25.57
C MET A 216 -15.21 -20.90 24.54
N PRO A 217 -15.32 -21.23 23.24
CA PRO A 217 -14.67 -20.52 22.14
C PRO A 217 -14.75 -18.99 22.28
N LYS A 218 -13.63 -18.30 22.05
CA LYS A 218 -13.50 -16.85 22.27
C LYS A 218 -13.68 -16.04 20.99
N MET A 219 -14.22 -14.83 21.15
CA MET A 219 -14.30 -13.86 20.06
C MET A 219 -12.91 -13.62 19.44
N GLY A 220 -12.80 -13.76 18.12
CA GLY A 220 -11.53 -13.58 17.40
C GLY A 220 -10.65 -14.83 17.27
N SER A 221 -11.02 -15.94 17.91
CA SER A 221 -10.54 -17.28 17.54
C SER A 221 -11.22 -17.74 16.24
N ASN A 222 -10.64 -18.72 15.55
CA ASN A 222 -11.20 -19.27 14.29
C ASN A 222 -11.53 -20.76 14.44
N VAL A 223 -12.66 -21.21 13.89
CA VAL A 223 -12.98 -22.65 13.88
C VAL A 223 -12.17 -23.31 12.75
N VAL A 224 -11.30 -24.26 13.11
CA VAL A 224 -10.44 -24.99 12.15
C VAL A 224 -11.09 -26.30 11.71
N ARG A 225 -11.76 -27.02 12.62
CA ARG A 225 -12.44 -28.29 12.32
C ARG A 225 -13.75 -28.44 13.08
N GLY A 226 -14.61 -29.29 12.53
CA GLY A 226 -15.92 -29.61 13.10
C GLY A 226 -16.99 -28.56 12.79
N GLU A 227 -18.20 -28.86 13.26
CA GLU A 227 -19.40 -28.04 13.13
C GLU A 227 -20.27 -28.29 14.36
N VAL A 228 -20.61 -27.22 15.10
CA VAL A 228 -21.45 -27.26 16.30
C VAL A 228 -22.36 -26.05 16.39
N GLU A 229 -23.42 -26.18 17.15
CA GLU A 229 -24.25 -25.05 17.56
C GLU A 229 -23.73 -24.48 18.89
N GLY A 230 -23.64 -23.16 18.99
CA GLY A 230 -23.16 -22.47 20.18
C GLY A 230 -24.13 -21.37 20.62
N THR A 231 -24.26 -21.20 21.93
CA THR A 231 -25.03 -20.10 22.52
C THR A 231 -24.10 -18.93 22.83
N VAL A 232 -24.43 -17.72 22.38
CA VAL A 232 -23.66 -16.51 22.68
C VAL A 232 -23.78 -16.16 24.16
N GLN A 233 -22.65 -16.07 24.88
CA GLN A 233 -22.59 -15.79 26.31
C GLN A 233 -22.18 -14.33 26.58
N TYR A 234 -21.16 -13.82 25.89
CA TYR A 234 -20.71 -12.43 26.03
C TYR A 234 -20.47 -11.77 24.67
N THR A 235 -20.80 -10.49 24.57
CA THR A 235 -20.64 -9.66 23.36
C THR A 235 -19.83 -8.39 23.63
N GLY A 236 -19.26 -7.79 22.58
CA GLY A 236 -18.54 -6.52 22.63
C GLY A 236 -17.42 -6.51 23.68
N THR A 237 -17.42 -5.51 24.55
CA THR A 237 -16.42 -5.34 25.62
C THR A 237 -16.45 -6.41 26.71
N LEU A 238 -17.50 -7.25 26.79
CA LEU A 238 -17.61 -8.29 27.80
C LEU A 238 -16.91 -9.60 27.40
N THR A 239 -16.59 -9.77 26.12
CA THR A 239 -15.78 -10.90 25.62
C THR A 239 -14.38 -10.91 26.20
N PHE A 240 -13.72 -12.07 26.19
CA PHE A 240 -12.30 -12.18 26.54
C PHE A 240 -11.44 -11.26 25.68
N PHE A 241 -11.63 -11.29 24.35
CA PHE A 241 -10.90 -10.41 23.45
C PHE A 241 -11.22 -8.93 23.70
N GLY A 242 -12.47 -8.55 23.97
CA GLY A 242 -12.86 -7.17 24.25
C GLY A 242 -12.22 -6.60 25.51
N LYS A 243 -12.10 -7.39 26.58
CA LYS A 243 -11.38 -7.04 27.81
C LYS A 243 -9.88 -6.82 27.52
N THR A 244 -9.25 -7.74 26.82
CA THR A 244 -7.82 -7.69 26.50
C THR A 244 -7.49 -6.57 25.50
N ALA A 245 -8.30 -6.39 24.47
CA ALA A 245 -8.15 -5.32 23.47
C ALA A 245 -8.32 -3.92 24.08
N ALA A 246 -9.20 -3.75 25.07
CA ALA A 246 -9.33 -2.47 25.79
C ALA A 246 -8.04 -2.04 26.50
N LEU A 247 -7.22 -3.01 26.95
CA LEU A 247 -5.88 -2.77 27.51
C LEU A 247 -4.86 -2.46 26.39
N LEU A 248 -4.88 -3.24 25.31
CA LEU A 248 -3.94 -3.13 24.17
C LEU A 248 -4.12 -1.85 23.33
N GLN A 249 -5.33 -1.26 23.30
CA GLN A 249 -5.64 0.06 22.69
C GLN A 249 -4.87 1.26 23.30
N SER A 250 -3.76 1.01 24.01
CA SER A 250 -2.82 1.98 24.55
C SER A 250 -1.41 1.88 23.95
N VAL A 251 -1.09 0.82 23.19
CA VAL A 251 0.29 0.48 22.78
C VAL A 251 0.52 0.58 21.26
N GLU A 252 -0.42 0.15 20.41
CA GLU A 252 -0.21 0.14 18.96
C GLU A 252 -0.27 1.55 18.35
N SER A 253 0.93 2.10 18.13
CA SER A 253 1.17 3.25 17.25
C SER A 253 2.48 3.05 16.47
N ASP A 254 2.55 1.91 15.76
CA ASP A 254 3.61 1.66 14.78
C ASP A 254 3.52 2.70 13.66
N LEU A 255 4.40 3.71 13.76
CA LEU A 255 4.54 4.78 12.78
C LEU A 255 5.00 4.18 11.46
N GLY A 256 4.09 4.05 10.50
CA GLY A 256 4.37 3.49 9.18
C GLY A 256 5.56 4.16 8.49
N ASN A 257 6.27 3.39 7.66
CA ASN A 257 7.56 3.75 7.05
C ASN A 257 7.58 5.18 6.49
N ILE A 258 6.54 5.57 5.73
CA ILE A 258 6.41 6.92 5.18
C ILE A 258 6.50 8.04 6.24
N HIS A 259 5.90 7.91 7.43
CA HIS A 259 5.99 8.95 8.47
C HIS A 259 7.41 9.10 9.01
N VAL A 260 8.14 8.00 9.18
CA VAL A 260 9.55 8.02 9.59
C VAL A 260 10.43 8.66 8.50
N ILE A 261 10.13 8.38 7.24
CA ILE A 261 10.82 8.95 6.07
C ILE A 261 10.58 10.46 5.94
N LEU A 262 9.32 10.90 6.01
CA LEU A 262 8.97 12.33 5.99
C LEU A 262 9.59 13.09 7.17
N ALA A 263 9.59 12.50 8.38
CA ALA A 263 10.23 13.11 9.54
C ALA A 263 11.75 13.27 9.35
N ARG A 264 12.44 12.31 8.72
CA ARG A 264 13.87 12.43 8.37
C ARG A 264 14.12 13.56 7.37
N VAL A 265 13.31 13.67 6.31
CA VAL A 265 13.42 14.76 5.32
C VAL A 265 13.17 16.12 5.97
N MET A 266 12.11 16.24 6.79
CA MET A 266 11.79 17.45 7.55
C MET A 266 12.96 17.87 8.45
N ILE A 267 13.52 16.94 9.24
CA ILE A 267 14.65 17.25 10.15
C ILE A 267 15.87 17.71 9.35
N ALA A 268 16.19 17.08 8.22
CA ALA A 268 17.30 17.51 7.36
C ALA A 268 17.09 18.91 6.79
N LEU A 269 15.92 19.21 6.23
CA LEU A 269 15.58 20.54 5.70
C LEU A 269 15.60 21.62 6.79
N CYS A 270 15.02 21.34 7.96
CA CYS A 270 15.01 22.26 9.10
C CYS A 270 16.43 22.52 9.64
N ALA A 271 17.29 21.49 9.70
CA ALA A 271 18.67 21.64 10.14
C ALA A 271 19.50 22.51 9.16
N ILE A 272 19.39 22.26 7.85
CA ILE A 272 20.04 23.08 6.81
C ILE A 272 19.56 24.53 6.88
N SER A 273 18.24 24.73 6.98
CA SER A 273 17.62 26.06 7.08
C SER A 273 18.09 26.81 8.33
N PHE A 274 18.10 26.14 9.49
CA PHE A 274 18.55 26.72 10.76
C PHE A 274 20.03 27.13 10.74
N VAL A 275 20.92 26.28 10.19
CA VAL A 275 22.35 26.60 10.07
C VAL A 275 22.56 27.81 9.17
N LEU A 276 21.93 27.87 8.00
CA LEU A 276 22.09 28.98 7.06
C LEU A 276 21.46 30.29 7.60
N CYS A 277 20.30 30.23 8.25
CA CYS A 277 19.72 31.38 8.96
C CYS A 277 20.60 31.87 10.12
N MET A 278 21.22 30.97 10.90
CA MET A 278 22.17 31.34 11.96
C MET A 278 23.44 32.00 11.40
N CYS A 279 23.96 31.52 10.27
CA CYS A 279 25.08 32.17 9.59
C CYS A 279 24.72 33.59 9.12
N CYS A 280 23.52 33.78 8.55
CA CYS A 280 23.01 35.13 8.21
C CYS A 280 22.85 36.02 9.45
N PHE A 281 22.26 35.50 10.53
CA PHE A 281 22.07 36.23 11.79
C PHE A 281 23.39 36.76 12.35
N ILE A 282 24.39 35.89 12.47
CA ILE A 282 25.73 36.25 12.96
C ILE A 282 26.40 37.26 12.02
N TYR A 283 26.26 37.10 10.70
CA TYR A 283 26.84 38.03 9.72
C TYR A 283 26.21 39.42 9.75
N LEU A 284 24.89 39.54 9.89
CA LEU A 284 24.20 40.83 10.00
C LEU A 284 24.65 41.60 11.27
N LEU A 285 24.81 40.91 12.40
CA LEU A 285 25.36 41.49 13.62
C LEU A 285 26.83 41.92 13.44
N ALA A 286 27.68 41.05 12.88
CA ALA A 286 29.13 41.27 12.83
C ALA A 286 29.58 42.24 11.72
N ARG A 287 28.90 42.27 10.56
CA ARG A 287 29.33 43.03 9.38
C ARG A 287 28.52 44.30 9.14
N PHE A 288 27.22 44.28 9.43
CA PHE A 288 26.34 45.45 9.23
C PHE A 288 26.10 46.24 10.52
N TYR A 289 26.40 45.66 11.69
CA TYR A 289 26.04 46.21 13.01
C TYR A 289 24.52 46.47 13.14
N GLU A 290 23.70 45.62 12.50
CA GLU A 290 22.24 45.70 12.63
C GLU A 290 21.79 45.41 14.06
N SER A 291 20.62 45.92 14.43
CA SER A 291 20.05 45.64 15.74
C SER A 291 19.65 44.18 15.87
N PHE A 292 19.87 43.60 17.06
CA PHE A 292 19.52 42.21 17.38
C PHE A 292 18.07 41.86 16.99
N ARG A 293 17.12 42.78 17.22
CA ARG A 293 15.72 42.66 16.82
C ARG A 293 15.54 42.45 15.32
N ARG A 294 16.19 43.26 14.47
CA ARG A 294 16.09 43.14 13.00
C ARG A 294 16.77 41.87 12.48
N ALA A 295 17.96 41.56 12.99
CA ALA A 295 18.68 40.34 12.60
C ALA A 295 17.87 39.09 12.96
N LEU A 296 17.25 39.07 14.14
CA LEU A 296 16.42 37.96 14.61
C LEU A 296 15.13 37.82 13.78
N GLN A 297 14.41 38.93 13.55
CA GLN A 297 13.21 38.95 12.69
C GLN A 297 13.51 38.38 11.30
N PHE A 298 14.57 38.84 10.63
CA PHE A 298 14.98 38.30 9.34
C PHE A 298 15.26 36.79 9.38
N ALA A 299 16.04 36.32 10.37
CA ALA A 299 16.40 34.91 10.50
C ALA A 299 15.19 34.01 10.81
N VAL A 300 14.25 34.49 11.64
CA VAL A 300 13.00 33.78 12.00
C VAL A 300 12.05 33.71 10.81
N VAL A 301 11.83 34.82 10.10
CA VAL A 301 10.96 34.86 8.92
C VAL A 301 11.49 33.94 7.81
N VAL A 302 12.79 34.00 7.48
CA VAL A 302 13.36 33.10 6.47
C VAL A 302 13.30 31.64 6.92
N LEU A 303 13.51 31.35 8.22
CA LEU A 303 13.39 29.99 8.75
C LEU A 303 11.96 29.45 8.61
N VAL A 304 10.94 30.22 8.98
CA VAL A 304 9.52 29.81 8.89
C VAL A 304 9.13 29.39 7.47
N VAL A 305 9.44 30.24 6.49
CA VAL A 305 9.01 30.04 5.09
C VAL A 305 9.71 28.82 4.45
N SER A 306 10.83 28.40 5.04
CA SER A 306 11.61 27.24 4.60
C SER A 306 11.06 25.90 5.13
N ILE A 307 10.21 25.92 6.18
CA ILE A 307 9.63 24.72 6.79
C ILE A 307 8.50 24.17 5.90
N PRO A 308 8.51 22.87 5.56
CA PRO A 308 7.58 22.29 4.58
C PRO A 308 6.21 21.95 5.20
N ILE A 309 5.48 22.94 5.74
CA ILE A 309 4.30 22.74 6.60
C ILE A 309 3.24 21.81 6.00
N ALA A 310 2.93 21.91 4.71
CA ALA A 310 1.92 21.05 4.07
C ALA A 310 2.39 19.62 3.70
N LEU A 311 3.62 19.20 4.05
CA LEU A 311 4.21 17.91 3.67
C LEU A 311 3.33 16.71 4.06
N GLU A 312 2.97 16.61 5.34
CA GLU A 312 2.18 15.49 5.87
C GLU A 312 0.74 15.48 5.32
N ILE A 313 0.17 16.67 5.11
CA ILE A 313 -1.21 16.83 4.61
C ILE A 313 -1.31 16.33 3.17
N VAL A 314 -0.44 16.80 2.27
CA VAL A 314 -0.48 16.43 0.84
C VAL A 314 -0.21 14.93 0.65
N VAL A 315 0.70 14.32 1.44
CA VAL A 315 0.90 12.86 1.41
C VAL A 315 -0.34 12.12 1.88
N THR A 316 -0.95 12.54 2.99
CA THR A 316 -2.17 11.90 3.52
C THR A 316 -3.33 11.99 2.52
N THR A 317 -3.56 13.15 1.91
CA THR A 317 -4.56 13.34 0.84
C THR A 317 -4.23 12.48 -0.39
N THR A 318 -2.96 12.38 -0.79
CA THR A 318 -2.53 11.58 -1.96
C THR A 318 -2.77 10.08 -1.73
N LEU A 319 -2.45 9.55 -0.54
CA LEU A 319 -2.77 8.17 -0.16
C LEU A 319 -4.30 7.92 -0.09
N ALA A 320 -5.07 8.88 0.41
CA ALA A 320 -6.53 8.77 0.49
C ALA A 320 -7.19 8.80 -0.90
N VAL A 321 -6.71 9.63 -1.83
CA VAL A 321 -7.14 9.63 -3.23
C VAL A 321 -6.73 8.32 -3.91
N GLY A 322 -5.54 7.80 -3.62
CA GLY A 322 -5.08 6.47 -4.05
C GLY A 322 -6.00 5.34 -3.60
N SER A 323 -6.33 5.27 -2.30
CA SER A 323 -7.30 4.32 -1.73
C SER A 323 -8.67 4.42 -2.40
N LYS A 324 -9.16 5.65 -2.63
CA LYS A 324 -10.41 5.90 -3.36
C LYS A 324 -10.35 5.50 -4.85
N HIS A 325 -9.16 5.50 -5.46
CA HIS A 325 -8.97 5.01 -6.83
C HIS A 325 -8.95 3.48 -6.87
N LEU A 326 -8.20 2.84 -5.97
CA LEU A 326 -8.15 1.38 -5.78
C LEU A 326 -9.55 0.80 -5.51
N SER A 327 -10.36 1.49 -4.69
CA SER A 327 -11.77 1.13 -4.45
C SER A 327 -12.63 1.07 -5.72
N LYS A 328 -12.39 1.95 -6.72
CA LYS A 328 -13.09 1.86 -8.01
C LYS A 328 -12.68 0.63 -8.81
N HIS A 329 -11.40 0.23 -8.71
CA HIS A 329 -10.85 -1.01 -9.25
C HIS A 329 -11.12 -2.22 -8.33
N LYS A 330 -12.15 -2.15 -7.47
CA LYS A 330 -12.62 -3.24 -6.60
C LYS A 330 -11.68 -3.64 -5.47
N ILE A 331 -10.74 -2.78 -5.07
CA ILE A 331 -9.77 -3.09 -4.01
C ILE A 331 -10.02 -2.21 -2.79
N ILE A 332 -10.32 -2.83 -1.66
CA ILE A 332 -10.45 -2.13 -0.38
C ILE A 332 -9.11 -2.17 0.33
N VAL A 333 -8.50 -1.01 0.53
CA VAL A 333 -7.27 -0.85 1.32
C VAL A 333 -7.64 -0.72 2.80
N THR A 334 -7.17 -1.64 3.65
CA THR A 334 -7.43 -1.59 5.11
C THR A 334 -6.42 -0.70 5.84
N LYS A 335 -5.18 -0.60 5.33
CA LYS A 335 -4.10 0.25 5.87
C LYS A 335 -3.50 1.11 4.76
N LEU A 336 -3.49 2.44 4.89
CA LEU A 336 -3.01 3.35 3.83
C LEU A 336 -1.53 3.14 3.45
N SER A 337 -0.69 2.65 4.39
CA SER A 337 0.70 2.26 4.14
C SER A 337 0.84 1.06 3.19
N ALA A 338 -0.21 0.27 2.98
CA ALA A 338 -0.19 -0.81 1.99
C ALA A 338 0.06 -0.29 0.57
N ILE A 339 -0.39 0.93 0.25
CA ILE A 339 -0.21 1.56 -1.07
C ILE A 339 1.27 1.92 -1.29
N GLU A 340 1.97 2.37 -0.25
CA GLU A 340 3.42 2.58 -0.27
C GLU A 340 4.14 1.27 -0.56
N MET A 341 3.87 0.22 0.24
CA MET A 341 4.55 -1.08 0.10
C MET A 341 4.24 -1.75 -1.25
N MET A 342 2.99 -1.67 -1.73
CA MET A 342 2.56 -2.27 -3.00
C MET A 342 3.24 -1.67 -4.23
N SER A 343 3.68 -0.41 -4.18
CA SER A 343 4.48 0.16 -5.28
C SER A 343 5.88 -0.46 -5.42
N GLY A 344 6.43 -1.00 -4.32
CA GLY A 344 7.75 -1.60 -4.23
C GLY A 344 7.78 -3.12 -4.36
N VAL A 345 6.62 -3.77 -4.48
CA VAL A 345 6.50 -5.23 -4.62
C VAL A 345 7.25 -5.70 -5.87
N ASN A 346 8.14 -6.68 -5.68
CA ASN A 346 8.90 -7.36 -6.73
C ASN A 346 8.77 -8.89 -6.69
N MET A 347 8.00 -9.42 -5.73
CA MET A 347 7.70 -10.84 -5.57
C MET A 347 6.23 -11.01 -5.17
N LEU A 348 5.46 -11.79 -5.93
CA LEU A 348 4.05 -12.06 -5.68
C LEU A 348 3.83 -13.55 -5.37
N CYS A 349 3.69 -13.86 -4.09
CA CYS A 349 3.36 -15.20 -3.60
C CYS A 349 1.84 -15.42 -3.72
N SER A 350 1.39 -16.02 -4.81
CA SER A 350 -0.03 -16.25 -5.08
C SER A 350 -0.46 -17.65 -4.64
N ASP A 351 -1.48 -17.76 -3.79
CA ASP A 351 -2.15 -19.06 -3.64
C ASP A 351 -2.86 -19.45 -4.94
N LYS A 352 -2.74 -20.74 -5.31
CA LYS A 352 -3.37 -21.30 -6.50
C LYS A 352 -4.89 -21.17 -6.45
N THR A 353 -5.49 -21.43 -5.29
CA THR A 353 -6.95 -21.45 -5.08
C THR A 353 -7.47 -20.01 -5.00
N GLY A 354 -8.60 -19.75 -5.66
CA GLY A 354 -9.22 -18.41 -5.71
C GLY A 354 -8.48 -17.41 -6.62
N THR A 355 -7.15 -17.35 -6.56
CA THR A 355 -6.36 -16.35 -7.30
C THR A 355 -6.05 -16.78 -8.73
N LEU A 356 -5.34 -17.91 -8.91
CA LEU A 356 -4.87 -18.38 -10.22
C LEU A 356 -5.93 -19.23 -10.95
N THR A 357 -6.79 -19.89 -10.17
CA THR A 357 -7.91 -20.70 -10.64
C THR A 357 -9.23 -19.99 -10.43
N LEU A 358 -10.28 -20.45 -11.13
CA LEU A 358 -11.63 -19.92 -10.96
C LEU A 358 -12.22 -20.21 -9.57
N ASN A 359 -11.68 -21.18 -8.82
CA ASN A 359 -12.26 -21.76 -7.60
C ASN A 359 -13.73 -22.17 -7.80
N LYS A 360 -13.97 -22.77 -8.97
CA LYS A 360 -15.21 -23.40 -9.38
C LYS A 360 -14.81 -24.78 -9.87
N MET A 361 -14.96 -25.78 -9.01
CA MET A 361 -14.70 -27.16 -9.40
C MET A 361 -15.65 -27.55 -10.52
N GLU A 362 -15.15 -28.14 -11.60
CA GLU A 362 -15.96 -28.64 -12.71
C GLU A 362 -15.90 -30.17 -12.72
N ILE A 363 -17.03 -30.82 -12.42
CA ILE A 363 -17.17 -32.28 -12.56
C ILE A 363 -16.96 -32.63 -14.04
N GLN A 364 -16.07 -33.57 -14.31
CA GLN A 364 -15.83 -34.06 -15.67
C GLN A 364 -16.79 -35.23 -15.98
N GLU A 365 -17.12 -35.44 -17.25
CA GLU A 365 -17.93 -36.59 -17.69
C GLU A 365 -17.25 -37.95 -17.42
N GLN A 366 -15.92 -37.95 -17.22
CA GLN A 366 -15.12 -39.16 -16.99
C GLN A 366 -15.23 -39.65 -15.53
N CYS A 367 -16.27 -40.44 -15.25
CA CYS A 367 -16.34 -41.29 -14.05
C CYS A 367 -15.62 -42.63 -14.29
N PHE A 368 -15.09 -43.23 -13.22
CA PHE A 368 -14.61 -44.62 -13.21
C PHE A 368 -15.41 -45.40 -12.16
N THR A 369 -16.06 -46.50 -12.53
CA THR A 369 -16.94 -47.27 -11.63
C THR A 369 -16.47 -48.72 -11.49
N PHE A 370 -16.61 -49.29 -10.29
CA PHE A 370 -16.04 -50.60 -9.92
C PHE A 370 -17.10 -51.66 -9.56
N GLU A 371 -18.39 -51.31 -9.62
CA GLU A 371 -19.51 -52.25 -9.48
C GLU A 371 -20.33 -52.33 -10.77
N GLU A 372 -20.74 -53.55 -11.16
CA GLU A 372 -21.57 -53.77 -12.35
C GLU A 372 -22.93 -53.05 -12.22
N GLY A 373 -23.18 -52.11 -13.14
CA GLY A 373 -24.42 -51.30 -13.15
C GLY A 373 -24.32 -49.95 -12.44
N SER A 374 -23.19 -49.62 -11.81
CA SER A 374 -22.93 -48.27 -11.31
C SER A 374 -22.47 -47.33 -12.44
N ASP A 375 -23.06 -46.14 -12.49
CA ASP A 375 -22.79 -45.10 -13.49
C ASP A 375 -22.43 -43.75 -12.81
N LEU A 376 -22.20 -42.71 -13.60
CA LEU A 376 -21.95 -41.36 -13.06
C LEU A 376 -23.13 -40.86 -12.21
N HIS A 377 -24.38 -41.15 -12.61
CA HIS A 377 -25.56 -40.66 -11.93
C HIS A 377 -25.75 -41.32 -10.55
N SER A 378 -25.67 -42.65 -10.46
CA SER A 378 -25.75 -43.37 -9.17
C SER A 378 -24.58 -43.01 -8.24
N THR A 379 -23.38 -42.82 -8.79
CA THR A 379 -22.20 -42.38 -8.03
C THR A 379 -22.37 -40.97 -7.47
N LEU A 380 -22.98 -40.05 -8.23
CA LEU A 380 -23.31 -38.70 -7.75
C LEU A 380 -24.39 -38.71 -6.65
N VAL A 381 -25.44 -39.52 -6.79
CA VAL A 381 -26.47 -39.68 -5.74
C VAL A 381 -25.84 -40.23 -4.45
N LEU A 382 -24.97 -41.25 -4.53
CA LEU A 382 -24.23 -41.74 -3.36
C LEU A 382 -23.34 -40.66 -2.73
N ALA A 383 -22.65 -39.84 -3.53
CA ALA A 383 -21.85 -38.72 -3.04
C ALA A 383 -22.69 -37.60 -2.40
N ALA A 384 -23.93 -37.39 -2.86
CA ALA A 384 -24.90 -36.45 -2.28
C ALA A 384 -25.49 -36.96 -0.96
N LEU A 385 -25.78 -38.27 -0.87
CA LEU A 385 -26.23 -38.93 0.36
C LEU A 385 -25.15 -38.96 1.46
N ALA A 386 -23.87 -38.93 1.06
CA ALA A 386 -22.72 -38.70 1.95
C ALA A 386 -22.47 -37.21 2.29
N ALA A 387 -23.42 -36.32 1.97
CA ALA A 387 -23.50 -34.91 2.37
C ALA A 387 -24.77 -34.63 3.19
N LYS A 388 -24.97 -33.39 3.62
CA LYS A 388 -26.27 -32.91 4.13
C LYS A 388 -27.06 -32.21 3.02
N TRP A 389 -27.74 -32.95 2.15
CA TRP A 389 -28.30 -32.42 0.90
C TRP A 389 -29.43 -31.36 1.02
N ARG A 390 -29.99 -31.17 2.23
CA ARG A 390 -30.98 -30.10 2.52
C ARG A 390 -30.42 -28.93 3.35
N GLU A 391 -29.14 -28.97 3.74
CA GLU A 391 -28.43 -27.81 4.31
C GLU A 391 -27.59 -27.09 3.22
N PRO A 392 -27.30 -25.79 3.35
CA PRO A 392 -26.45 -25.09 2.38
C PRO A 392 -25.02 -25.68 2.38
N PRO A 393 -24.46 -26.06 1.22
CA PRO A 393 -23.11 -26.63 1.15
C PRO A 393 -22.05 -25.61 1.56
N ARG A 394 -20.96 -26.11 2.14
CA ARG A 394 -19.89 -25.30 2.74
C ARG A 394 -18.54 -25.39 2.03
N ASP A 395 -18.36 -26.39 1.15
CA ASP A 395 -17.17 -26.56 0.32
C ASP A 395 -17.53 -26.69 -1.17
N ALA A 396 -16.54 -26.51 -2.03
CA ALA A 396 -16.73 -26.49 -3.48
C ALA A 396 -17.00 -27.87 -4.11
N LEU A 397 -16.67 -28.98 -3.45
CA LEU A 397 -16.94 -30.32 -3.96
C LEU A 397 -18.39 -30.70 -3.67
N ASP A 398 -18.88 -30.50 -2.45
CA ASP A 398 -20.27 -30.79 -2.09
C ASP A 398 -21.24 -29.83 -2.78
N THR A 399 -20.86 -28.57 -3.01
CA THR A 399 -21.64 -27.64 -3.84
C THR A 399 -21.86 -28.19 -5.26
N MET A 400 -20.85 -28.81 -5.85
CA MET A 400 -20.93 -29.38 -7.20
C MET A 400 -21.64 -30.73 -7.23
N VAL A 401 -21.39 -31.60 -6.25
CA VAL A 401 -22.09 -32.89 -6.13
C VAL A 401 -23.58 -32.69 -5.92
N LEU A 402 -23.99 -31.80 -5.01
CA LEU A 402 -25.41 -31.48 -4.78
C LEU A 402 -26.05 -30.70 -5.94
N GLY A 403 -25.25 -30.00 -6.75
CA GLY A 403 -25.72 -29.34 -7.97
C GLY A 403 -25.87 -30.26 -9.19
N ALA A 404 -25.29 -31.47 -9.16
CA ALA A 404 -25.27 -32.43 -10.27
C ALA A 404 -26.00 -33.75 -9.98
N ALA A 405 -26.24 -34.09 -8.70
CA ALA A 405 -27.04 -35.24 -8.29
C ALA A 405 -28.55 -34.97 -8.36
N ASP A 406 -29.35 -36.02 -8.47
CA ASP A 406 -30.79 -35.93 -8.27
C ASP A 406 -31.09 -35.84 -6.75
N LEU A 407 -31.61 -34.68 -6.33
CA LEU A 407 -31.96 -34.41 -4.93
C LEU A 407 -33.36 -34.94 -4.55
N ASP A 408 -34.24 -35.15 -5.53
CA ASP A 408 -35.56 -35.75 -5.31
C ASP A 408 -35.42 -37.28 -5.12
N GLU A 409 -34.43 -37.90 -5.76
CA GLU A 409 -33.99 -39.27 -5.43
C GLU A 409 -33.45 -39.33 -3.98
N CYS A 410 -32.63 -38.37 -3.56
CA CYS A 410 -32.05 -38.33 -2.21
C CYS A 410 -33.09 -38.29 -1.07
N ASP A 411 -34.23 -37.61 -1.26
CA ASP A 411 -35.31 -37.51 -0.25
C ASP A 411 -36.01 -38.85 0.07
N ASN A 412 -35.77 -39.90 -0.73
CA ASN A 412 -36.19 -41.28 -0.45
C ASN A 412 -35.36 -41.94 0.67
N TYR A 413 -34.28 -41.30 1.12
CA TYR A 413 -33.40 -41.79 2.16
C TYR A 413 -33.53 -40.96 3.44
N GLU A 414 -33.36 -41.61 4.59
CA GLU A 414 -33.35 -40.98 5.91
C GLU A 414 -31.94 -41.06 6.52
N GLN A 415 -31.30 -39.91 6.68
CA GLN A 415 -29.96 -39.80 7.26
C GLN A 415 -30.05 -39.84 8.79
N LEU A 416 -29.66 -40.98 9.38
CA LEU A 416 -29.67 -41.21 10.83
C LEU A 416 -28.44 -40.62 11.53
N SER A 417 -27.30 -40.56 10.83
CA SER A 417 -26.07 -39.94 11.33
C SER A 417 -25.24 -39.38 10.18
N PHE A 418 -24.46 -38.34 10.46
CA PHE A 418 -23.55 -37.70 9.54
C PHE A 418 -22.22 -37.40 10.24
N LEU A 419 -21.12 -37.85 9.62
CA LEU A 419 -19.75 -37.54 10.01
C LEU A 419 -19.22 -36.46 9.04
N PRO A 420 -19.03 -35.21 9.51
CA PRO A 420 -18.49 -34.13 8.68
C PRO A 420 -17.04 -34.39 8.26
N PHE A 421 -16.55 -33.64 7.27
CA PHE A 421 -15.19 -33.78 6.78
C PHE A 421 -14.17 -33.38 7.85
N ASP A 422 -13.24 -34.29 8.15
CA ASP A 422 -12.07 -34.02 8.96
C ASP A 422 -10.78 -34.16 8.11
N PRO A 423 -9.87 -33.16 8.10
CA PRO A 423 -8.57 -33.23 7.43
C PRO A 423 -7.65 -34.41 7.80
N THR A 424 -7.83 -35.08 8.94
CA THR A 424 -7.02 -36.24 9.32
C THR A 424 -7.53 -37.54 8.68
N THR A 425 -8.84 -37.80 8.76
CA THR A 425 -9.52 -38.95 8.16
C THR A 425 -9.87 -38.76 6.68
N LYS A 426 -9.87 -37.52 6.18
CA LYS A 426 -10.01 -37.10 4.76
C LYS A 426 -11.24 -37.67 4.03
N ARG A 427 -12.34 -37.87 4.77
CA ARG A 427 -13.62 -38.37 4.25
C ARG A 427 -14.81 -37.77 5.00
N THR A 428 -15.99 -37.78 4.39
CA THR A 428 -17.28 -37.71 5.09
C THR A 428 -17.92 -39.10 5.13
N ALA A 429 -18.87 -39.32 6.03
CA ALA A 429 -19.71 -40.50 6.01
C ALA A 429 -21.13 -40.20 6.46
N ALA A 430 -22.10 -40.98 5.98
CA ALA A 430 -23.49 -40.90 6.39
C ALA A 430 -24.07 -42.31 6.62
N THR A 431 -24.84 -42.46 7.68
CA THR A 431 -25.66 -43.65 7.95
C THR A 431 -27.07 -43.39 7.49
N LEU A 432 -27.57 -44.23 6.59
CA LEU A 432 -28.81 -44.01 5.85
C LEU A 432 -29.77 -45.18 6.01
N VAL A 433 -31.07 -44.89 5.86
CA VAL A 433 -32.12 -45.90 5.68
C VAL A 433 -32.92 -45.56 4.42
N ASP A 434 -33.05 -46.51 3.50
CA ASP A 434 -33.93 -46.40 2.34
C ASP A 434 -35.39 -46.52 2.81
N ARG A 435 -36.22 -45.51 2.52
CA ARG A 435 -37.64 -45.49 2.95
C ARG A 435 -38.54 -46.41 2.12
N ARG A 436 -38.07 -46.89 0.97
CA ARG A 436 -38.79 -47.80 0.06
C ARG A 436 -38.59 -49.26 0.47
N THR A 437 -37.35 -49.62 0.84
CA THR A 437 -36.98 -51.01 1.19
C THR A 437 -36.85 -51.26 2.70
N GLY A 438 -36.63 -50.21 3.50
CA GLY A 438 -36.27 -50.31 4.92
C GLY A 438 -34.80 -50.72 5.15
N GLU A 439 -33.98 -50.78 4.10
CA GLU A 439 -32.58 -51.21 4.17
C GLU A 439 -31.70 -50.12 4.76
N LYS A 440 -30.89 -50.48 5.76
CA LYS A 440 -29.91 -49.61 6.41
C LYS A 440 -28.51 -49.87 5.84
N PHE A 441 -27.83 -48.83 5.40
CA PHE A 441 -26.47 -48.89 4.89
C PHE A 441 -25.69 -47.61 5.22
N ASP A 442 -24.37 -47.67 5.17
CA ASP A 442 -23.50 -46.51 5.30
C ASP A 442 -22.90 -46.15 3.92
N VAL A 443 -22.68 -44.85 3.68
CA VAL A 443 -21.99 -44.32 2.49
C VAL A 443 -20.88 -43.38 2.94
N THR A 444 -19.76 -43.37 2.22
CA THR A 444 -18.62 -42.50 2.50
C THR A 444 -18.02 -41.97 1.19
N LYS A 445 -17.49 -40.75 1.22
CA LYS A 445 -16.72 -40.17 0.13
C LYS A 445 -15.46 -39.51 0.68
N GLY A 446 -14.36 -39.53 -0.07
CA GLY A 446 -13.11 -38.97 0.43
C GLY A 446 -11.91 -39.16 -0.49
N ALA A 447 -10.72 -38.85 0.06
CA ALA A 447 -9.46 -39.02 -0.64
C ALA A 447 -9.27 -40.49 -1.09
N PRO A 448 -9.00 -40.77 -2.38
CA PRO A 448 -9.05 -42.13 -2.91
C PRO A 448 -8.23 -43.18 -2.14
N HIS A 449 -6.99 -42.86 -1.75
CA HIS A 449 -6.15 -43.78 -0.98
C HIS A 449 -6.74 -44.16 0.40
N VAL A 450 -7.56 -43.29 1.02
CA VAL A 450 -8.24 -43.61 2.28
C VAL A 450 -9.43 -44.54 2.04
N ILE A 451 -10.24 -44.24 1.01
CA ILE A 451 -11.39 -45.08 0.69
C ILE A 451 -10.94 -46.47 0.22
N LEU A 452 -9.86 -46.54 -0.56
CA LEU A 452 -9.22 -47.78 -1.00
C LEU A 452 -8.77 -48.66 0.18
N GLN A 453 -8.23 -48.06 1.26
CA GLN A 453 -7.85 -48.77 2.49
C GLN A 453 -9.04 -49.25 3.35
N MET A 454 -10.27 -48.85 3.02
CA MET A 454 -11.48 -49.31 3.70
C MET A 454 -12.19 -50.46 2.97
N VAL A 455 -11.91 -50.65 1.67
CA VAL A 455 -12.68 -51.51 0.77
C VAL A 455 -12.24 -52.96 0.85
N TYR A 456 -13.21 -53.89 0.84
CA TYR A 456 -12.97 -55.30 1.19
C TYR A 456 -12.05 -56.05 0.20
N ASN A 457 -12.01 -55.62 -1.07
CA ASN A 457 -11.17 -56.20 -2.12
C ASN A 457 -10.04 -55.26 -2.56
N GLN A 458 -9.46 -54.51 -1.62
CA GLN A 458 -8.33 -53.60 -1.85
C GLN A 458 -7.27 -54.20 -2.78
N ASP A 459 -6.80 -55.42 -2.51
CA ASP A 459 -5.72 -56.09 -3.28
C ASP A 459 -6.08 -56.38 -4.75
N GLU A 460 -7.37 -56.40 -5.12
CA GLU A 460 -7.83 -56.63 -6.49
C GLU A 460 -7.89 -55.33 -7.31
N ILE A 461 -8.29 -54.22 -6.69
CA ILE A 461 -8.53 -52.93 -7.36
C ILE A 461 -7.40 -51.91 -7.16
N ASN A 462 -6.44 -52.17 -6.27
CA ASN A 462 -5.39 -51.21 -5.89
C ASN A 462 -4.62 -50.65 -7.09
N ASP A 463 -4.11 -51.52 -7.96
CA ASP A 463 -3.23 -51.13 -9.05
C ASP A 463 -3.99 -50.32 -10.12
N GLU A 464 -5.22 -50.71 -10.45
CA GLU A 464 -6.10 -49.97 -11.36
C GLU A 464 -6.47 -48.59 -10.79
N VAL A 465 -6.85 -48.53 -9.51
CA VAL A 465 -7.17 -47.26 -8.83
C VAL A 465 -5.96 -46.32 -8.80
N VAL A 466 -4.75 -46.83 -8.56
CA VAL A 466 -3.51 -46.02 -8.57
C VAL A 466 -3.18 -45.50 -9.97
N ASP A 467 -3.22 -46.35 -11.01
CA ASP A 467 -2.98 -45.93 -12.40
C ASP A 467 -4.01 -44.88 -12.87
N ILE A 468 -5.27 -45.01 -12.48
CA ILE A 468 -6.34 -44.01 -12.72
C ILE A 468 -5.99 -42.67 -12.04
N ILE A 469 -5.59 -42.69 -10.77
CA ILE A 469 -5.27 -41.48 -10.01
C ILE A 469 -4.08 -40.73 -10.63
N ASP A 470 -2.99 -41.42 -10.97
CA ASP A 470 -1.82 -40.75 -11.58
C ASP A 470 -2.08 -40.28 -13.02
N SER A 471 -2.90 -41.01 -13.79
CA SER A 471 -3.42 -40.58 -15.10
C SER A 471 -4.32 -39.34 -15.02
N LEU A 472 -5.00 -39.11 -13.90
CA LEU A 472 -5.80 -37.90 -13.64
C LEU A 472 -4.94 -36.76 -13.07
N ALA A 473 -4.04 -37.05 -12.13
CA ALA A 473 -3.18 -36.06 -11.50
C ALA A 473 -2.17 -35.42 -12.48
N THR A 474 -1.68 -36.19 -13.46
CA THR A 474 -0.86 -35.68 -14.58
C THR A 474 -1.63 -34.78 -15.55
N ARG A 475 -2.97 -34.85 -15.56
CA ARG A 475 -3.87 -33.93 -16.28
C ARG A 475 -4.38 -32.77 -15.39
N GLY A 476 -3.87 -32.64 -14.17
CA GLY A 476 -4.34 -31.64 -13.19
C GLY A 476 -5.72 -31.94 -12.59
N VAL A 477 -6.29 -33.11 -12.84
CA VAL A 477 -7.65 -33.49 -12.40
C VAL A 477 -7.58 -34.08 -10.99
N ARG A 478 -8.45 -33.60 -10.10
CA ARG A 478 -8.61 -34.05 -8.72
C ARG A 478 -9.63 -35.20 -8.64
N CYS A 479 -9.32 -36.18 -7.80
CA CYS A 479 -10.12 -37.40 -7.65
C CYS A 479 -10.84 -37.43 -6.28
N LEU A 480 -12.07 -37.93 -6.26
CA LEU A 480 -12.85 -38.21 -5.04
C LEU A 480 -13.47 -39.61 -5.17
N SER A 481 -13.10 -40.55 -4.31
CA SER A 481 -13.71 -41.88 -4.30
C SER A 481 -14.99 -41.89 -3.47
N VAL A 482 -15.96 -42.69 -3.91
CA VAL A 482 -17.25 -42.94 -3.24
C VAL A 482 -17.37 -44.42 -2.95
N ALA A 483 -17.81 -44.79 -1.75
CA ALA A 483 -18.00 -46.17 -1.31
C ALA A 483 -19.27 -46.36 -0.48
N LYS A 484 -19.87 -47.54 -0.58
CA LYS A 484 -21.11 -47.97 0.09
C LYS A 484 -20.87 -49.27 0.85
N THR A 485 -21.60 -49.53 1.94
CA THR A 485 -21.61 -50.85 2.59
C THR A 485 -22.61 -51.82 1.98
N ASP A 486 -22.23 -53.10 1.88
CA ASP A 486 -23.16 -54.20 1.61
C ASP A 486 -24.02 -54.58 2.84
N GLN A 487 -24.93 -55.56 2.66
CA GLN A 487 -25.77 -56.11 3.74
C GLN A 487 -24.98 -56.83 4.86
N GLN A 488 -23.67 -57.01 4.70
CA GLN A 488 -22.76 -57.60 5.69
C GLN A 488 -21.88 -56.54 6.37
N GLY A 489 -22.06 -55.25 6.04
CA GLY A 489 -21.28 -54.13 6.59
C GLY A 489 -19.90 -53.94 5.95
N ARG A 490 -19.63 -54.56 4.79
CA ARG A 490 -18.34 -54.48 4.07
C ARG A 490 -18.37 -53.33 3.08
N TRP A 491 -17.33 -52.51 3.03
CA TRP A 491 -17.23 -51.38 2.10
C TRP A 491 -16.85 -51.83 0.69
N HIS A 492 -17.63 -51.39 -0.29
CA HIS A 492 -17.40 -51.55 -1.73
C HIS A 492 -17.13 -50.17 -2.35
N MET A 493 -16.16 -50.03 -3.27
CA MET A 493 -15.98 -48.78 -4.01
C MET A 493 -17.00 -48.71 -5.14
N ALA A 494 -17.87 -47.69 -5.12
CA ALA A 494 -18.84 -47.47 -6.20
C ALA A 494 -18.15 -46.84 -7.43
N GLY A 495 -17.34 -45.81 -7.19
CA GLY A 495 -16.59 -45.12 -8.25
C GLY A 495 -15.69 -43.98 -7.78
N ILE A 496 -14.95 -43.41 -8.75
CA ILE A 496 -14.12 -42.21 -8.62
C ILE A 496 -14.76 -41.09 -9.44
N LEU A 497 -15.25 -40.07 -8.75
CA LEU A 497 -15.67 -38.80 -9.33
C LEU A 497 -14.43 -37.92 -9.59
N THR A 498 -14.46 -37.18 -10.71
CA THR A 498 -13.32 -36.41 -11.20
C THR A 498 -13.68 -34.93 -11.35
N PHE A 499 -12.80 -34.06 -10.85
CA PHE A 499 -13.03 -32.62 -10.72
C PHE A 499 -11.82 -31.85 -11.25
N LEU A 500 -12.05 -30.86 -12.12
CA LEU A 500 -11.02 -29.92 -12.55
C LEU A 500 -11.21 -28.58 -11.81
N ASP A 501 -10.12 -27.91 -11.44
CA ASP A 501 -10.13 -26.53 -10.95
C ASP A 501 -9.50 -25.62 -12.02
N PRO A 502 -10.29 -25.16 -13.01
CA PRO A 502 -9.76 -24.55 -14.22
C PRO A 502 -8.97 -23.26 -13.95
N PRO A 503 -7.80 -23.06 -14.60
CA PRO A 503 -7.09 -21.80 -14.57
C PRO A 503 -7.96 -20.67 -15.15
N ARG A 504 -7.88 -19.46 -14.58
CA ARG A 504 -8.62 -18.32 -15.14
C ARG A 504 -8.04 -17.94 -16.52
N PRO A 505 -8.88 -17.57 -17.51
CA PRO A 505 -8.41 -17.24 -18.86
C PRO A 505 -7.48 -16.02 -18.90
N ASP A 506 -7.64 -15.08 -17.95
CA ASP A 506 -6.83 -13.86 -17.83
C ASP A 506 -5.48 -14.07 -17.11
N THR A 507 -5.32 -15.16 -16.36
CA THR A 507 -4.21 -15.32 -15.43
C THR A 507 -2.89 -15.56 -16.16
N LYS A 508 -2.90 -16.27 -17.31
CA LYS A 508 -1.71 -16.48 -18.14
C LYS A 508 -1.12 -15.17 -18.69
N ASP A 509 -1.97 -14.32 -19.30
CA ASP A 509 -1.56 -12.98 -19.76
C ASP A 509 -1.20 -12.05 -18.60
N THR A 510 -1.83 -12.21 -17.44
CA THR A 510 -1.52 -11.43 -16.24
C THR A 510 -0.19 -11.81 -15.61
N ILE A 511 0.18 -13.10 -15.60
CA ILE A 511 1.52 -13.56 -15.19
C ILE A 511 2.59 -13.00 -16.13
N ARG A 512 2.32 -12.95 -17.45
CA ARG A 512 3.23 -12.27 -18.40
C ARG A 512 3.38 -10.79 -18.06
N ARG A 513 2.27 -10.04 -17.88
CA ARG A 513 2.30 -8.62 -17.49
C ARG A 513 2.99 -8.38 -16.15
N SER A 514 2.81 -9.25 -15.16
CA SER A 514 3.51 -9.17 -13.87
C SER A 514 5.04 -9.22 -14.06
N LYS A 515 5.52 -10.17 -14.87
CA LYS A 515 6.95 -10.31 -15.20
C LYS A 515 7.47 -9.16 -16.05
N GLU A 516 6.68 -8.65 -17.01
CA GLU A 516 6.97 -7.42 -17.77
C GLU A 516 7.14 -6.21 -16.83
N TYR A 517 6.32 -6.11 -15.76
CA TYR A 517 6.42 -5.09 -14.71
C TYR A 517 7.42 -5.40 -13.57
N GLY A 518 8.35 -6.34 -13.78
CA GLY A 518 9.43 -6.66 -12.84
C GLY A 518 8.99 -7.39 -11.56
N VAL A 519 7.88 -8.15 -11.60
CA VAL A 519 7.36 -8.92 -10.47
C VAL A 519 7.19 -10.39 -10.85
N ASP A 520 8.02 -11.26 -10.26
CA ASP A 520 7.89 -12.71 -10.43
C ASP A 520 6.74 -13.28 -9.57
N VAL A 521 6.12 -14.36 -10.06
CA VAL A 521 4.88 -14.92 -9.50
C VAL A 521 5.15 -16.31 -8.93
N LYS A 522 5.28 -16.35 -7.60
CA LYS A 522 5.35 -17.53 -6.73
C LYS A 522 4.04 -18.32 -6.68
N MET A 523 3.87 -19.47 -7.36
CA MET A 523 2.71 -20.32 -7.05
C MET A 523 2.90 -20.99 -5.69
N ILE A 524 1.89 -20.93 -4.83
CA ILE A 524 1.82 -21.65 -3.55
C ILE A 524 0.56 -22.53 -3.57
N THR A 525 0.67 -23.82 -3.23
CA THR A 525 -0.50 -24.72 -3.15
C THR A 525 -0.30 -25.92 -2.21
N GLY A 526 -1.39 -26.35 -1.56
CA GLY A 526 -1.46 -27.61 -0.84
C GLY A 526 -1.68 -28.85 -1.75
N ASP A 527 -1.93 -28.65 -3.05
CA ASP A 527 -2.17 -29.73 -4.01
C ASP A 527 -0.92 -30.61 -4.24
N HIS A 528 -1.14 -31.80 -4.80
CA HIS A 528 -0.08 -32.76 -5.15
C HIS A 528 0.87 -32.19 -6.22
N LEU A 529 2.15 -32.58 -6.17
CA LEU A 529 3.21 -32.08 -7.05
C LEU A 529 2.88 -32.19 -8.54
N LEU A 530 2.22 -33.27 -8.97
CA LEU A 530 1.83 -33.47 -10.37
C LEU A 530 0.80 -32.41 -10.84
N ILE A 531 -0.22 -32.16 -10.02
CA ILE A 531 -1.27 -31.17 -10.30
C ILE A 531 -0.64 -29.76 -10.34
N ALA A 532 0.22 -29.43 -9.36
CA ALA A 532 0.90 -28.14 -9.31
C ALA A 532 1.80 -27.90 -10.53
N LYS A 533 2.49 -28.94 -11.02
CA LYS A 533 3.31 -28.87 -12.23
C LYS A 533 2.48 -28.63 -13.50
N GLU A 534 1.36 -29.33 -13.64
CA GLU A 534 0.48 -29.16 -14.79
C GLU A 534 -0.21 -27.78 -14.77
N MET A 535 -0.62 -27.29 -13.60
CA MET A 535 -1.08 -25.90 -13.43
C MET A 535 0.00 -24.88 -13.83
N CYS A 536 1.27 -25.09 -13.47
CA CYS A 536 2.36 -24.22 -13.90
C CYS A 536 2.57 -24.27 -15.43
N ARG A 537 2.51 -25.47 -16.04
CA ARG A 537 2.61 -25.66 -17.50
C ARG A 537 1.49 -24.94 -18.25
N MET A 538 0.24 -25.04 -17.79
CA MET A 538 -0.89 -24.31 -18.38
C MET A 538 -0.71 -22.79 -18.28
N LEU A 539 -0.33 -22.30 -17.10
CA LEU A 539 -0.16 -20.87 -16.79
C LEU A 539 1.15 -20.24 -17.29
N ASN A 540 2.07 -21.03 -17.85
CA ASN A 540 3.41 -20.58 -18.28
C ASN A 540 4.29 -20.03 -17.13
N LEU A 541 4.20 -20.72 -15.99
CA LEU A 541 5.14 -20.64 -14.87
C LEU A 541 6.18 -21.76 -14.99
N ASP A 542 7.29 -21.66 -14.26
CA ASP A 542 8.32 -22.69 -14.26
C ASP A 542 7.80 -24.00 -13.61
N PRO A 543 7.85 -25.16 -14.30
CA PRO A 543 7.47 -26.45 -13.74
C PRO A 543 8.45 -27.01 -12.69
N ASN A 544 9.57 -26.33 -12.41
CA ASN A 544 10.36 -26.61 -11.21
C ASN A 544 9.59 -26.16 -9.96
N ILE A 545 9.23 -27.11 -9.11
CA ILE A 545 8.42 -26.92 -7.91
C ILE A 545 9.07 -27.67 -6.75
N LEU A 546 9.12 -27.02 -5.57
CA LEU A 546 9.57 -27.65 -4.32
C LEU A 546 8.38 -28.28 -3.58
N THR A 547 8.60 -29.43 -2.96
CA THR A 547 7.66 -30.03 -2.00
C THR A 547 8.05 -29.64 -0.58
N ALA A 548 7.09 -29.72 0.34
CA ALA A 548 7.28 -29.46 1.76
C ALA A 548 8.50 -30.16 2.39
N ASP A 549 8.84 -31.37 1.96
CA ASP A 549 9.95 -32.19 2.50
C ASP A 549 11.34 -31.58 2.26
N LYS A 550 11.44 -30.64 1.31
CA LYS A 550 12.67 -29.92 0.95
C LYS A 550 12.76 -28.54 1.60
N LEU A 551 11.70 -28.10 2.27
CA LEU A 551 11.68 -26.83 3.01
C LEU A 551 12.25 -27.04 4.43
N PRO A 552 12.81 -26.00 5.06
CA PRO A 552 13.32 -26.09 6.43
C PRO A 552 12.19 -26.37 7.43
N GLN A 553 12.22 -27.53 8.07
CA GLN A 553 11.36 -27.83 9.22
C GLN A 553 11.73 -26.95 10.42
N ILE A 554 10.77 -26.17 10.90
CA ILE A 554 10.90 -25.30 12.07
C ILE A 554 9.86 -25.72 13.11
N LYS A 555 10.25 -25.70 14.39
CA LYS A 555 9.42 -26.23 15.49
C LYS A 555 8.49 -25.20 16.11
N ASP A 556 8.83 -23.91 15.98
CA ASP A 556 8.10 -22.79 16.54
C ASP A 556 8.15 -21.61 15.56
N ALA A 557 7.00 -21.06 15.16
CA ALA A 557 6.93 -19.86 14.32
C ALA A 557 7.55 -18.60 14.99
N ASN A 558 7.78 -18.66 16.31
CA ASN A 558 8.41 -17.60 17.10
C ASN A 558 9.96 -17.70 17.18
N ASP A 559 10.59 -18.78 16.70
CA ASP A 559 12.05 -18.97 16.76
C ASP A 559 12.67 -19.12 15.35
N LEU A 560 12.43 -18.10 14.53
CA LEU A 560 12.88 -18.01 13.14
C LEU A 560 14.41 -17.80 13.06
N PRO A 561 15.14 -18.63 12.30
CA PRO A 561 16.54 -18.36 11.99
C PRO A 561 16.68 -17.05 11.20
N ALA A 562 17.60 -16.18 11.64
CA ALA A 562 17.92 -14.93 10.93
C ALA A 562 18.78 -15.15 9.67
N ASP A 563 19.30 -16.36 9.47
CA ASP A 563 20.12 -16.79 8.33
C ASP A 563 19.33 -17.66 7.32
N LEU A 564 18.00 -17.70 7.46
CA LEU A 564 17.10 -18.47 6.61
C LEU A 564 17.13 -17.97 5.16
N GLY A 565 17.07 -16.65 4.98
CA GLY A 565 17.17 -15.99 3.68
C GLY A 565 18.47 -16.31 2.92
N GLU A 566 19.62 -16.38 3.62
CA GLU A 566 20.91 -16.73 3.01
C GLU A 566 21.00 -18.22 2.64
N LYS A 567 20.48 -19.12 3.49
CA LYS A 567 20.57 -20.58 3.29
C LYS A 567 19.60 -21.12 2.25
N TYR A 568 18.38 -20.58 2.20
CA TYR A 568 17.29 -21.13 1.40
C TYR A 568 16.76 -20.16 0.33
N GLY A 569 17.06 -18.85 0.42
CA GLY A 569 16.54 -17.85 -0.51
C GLY A 569 16.86 -18.16 -1.97
N ASP A 570 18.10 -18.51 -2.29
CA ASP A 570 18.51 -18.80 -3.67
C ASP A 570 17.81 -20.05 -4.23
N MET A 571 17.54 -21.05 -3.38
CA MET A 571 16.74 -22.25 -3.75
C MET A 571 15.27 -21.90 -3.96
N MET A 572 14.69 -21.05 -3.11
CA MET A 572 13.29 -20.60 -3.23
C MET A 572 13.08 -19.65 -4.41
N LEU A 573 14.11 -18.90 -4.81
CA LEU A 573 14.09 -18.04 -5.98
C LEU A 573 14.15 -18.84 -7.29
N SER A 574 14.87 -19.97 -7.31
CA SER A 574 15.12 -20.78 -8.50
C SER A 574 13.96 -21.70 -8.95
N VAL A 575 12.74 -21.48 -8.46
CA VAL A 575 11.57 -22.33 -8.74
C VAL A 575 10.31 -21.51 -9.03
N GLY A 576 9.38 -22.08 -9.81
CA GLY A 576 8.10 -21.44 -10.14
C GLY A 576 7.02 -21.59 -9.08
N GLY A 577 7.21 -22.47 -8.10
CA GLY A 577 6.27 -22.60 -6.99
C GLY A 577 6.57 -23.69 -5.97
N PHE A 578 5.60 -23.90 -5.08
CA PHE A 578 5.67 -24.78 -3.93
C PHE A 578 4.38 -25.61 -3.82
N ALA A 579 4.51 -26.94 -3.71
CA ALA A 579 3.41 -27.89 -3.63
C ALA A 579 3.39 -28.62 -2.27
N GLN A 580 2.21 -29.16 -1.92
CA GLN A 580 1.96 -29.87 -0.65
C GLN A 580 2.31 -29.04 0.59
N VAL A 581 2.22 -27.70 0.51
CA VAL A 581 2.63 -26.82 1.63
C VAL A 581 1.56 -26.70 2.71
N PHE A 582 2.01 -26.65 3.96
CA PHE A 582 1.22 -26.39 5.15
C PHE A 582 1.21 -24.88 5.50
N PRO A 583 0.31 -24.39 6.39
CA PRO A 583 0.23 -22.98 6.78
C PRO A 583 1.57 -22.38 7.21
N GLU A 584 2.31 -23.12 8.05
CA GLU A 584 3.66 -22.80 8.49
C GLU A 584 4.61 -22.57 7.31
N HIS A 585 4.60 -23.47 6.32
CA HIS A 585 5.46 -23.37 5.14
C HIS A 585 5.14 -22.14 4.29
N LYS A 586 3.87 -21.72 4.18
CA LYS A 586 3.51 -20.46 3.48
C LYS A 586 4.15 -19.25 4.16
N PHE A 587 4.06 -19.17 5.49
CA PHE A 587 4.73 -18.13 6.29
C PHE A 587 6.26 -18.18 6.07
N MET A 588 6.86 -19.38 6.10
CA MET A 588 8.31 -19.55 5.94
C MET A 588 8.81 -19.10 4.56
N ILE A 589 8.07 -19.40 3.48
CA ILE A 589 8.42 -18.99 2.12
C ILE A 589 8.45 -17.46 2.01
N VAL A 590 7.39 -16.79 2.48
CA VAL A 590 7.30 -15.32 2.52
C VAL A 590 8.47 -14.73 3.32
N GLU A 591 8.75 -15.26 4.52
CA GLU A 591 9.85 -14.75 5.35
C GLU A 591 11.23 -14.95 4.70
N THR A 592 11.49 -16.09 4.08
CA THR A 592 12.77 -16.36 3.40
C THR A 592 13.04 -15.35 2.30
N LEU A 593 12.01 -15.05 1.48
CA LEU A 593 12.11 -14.11 0.36
C LEU A 593 12.27 -12.66 0.86
N ARG A 594 11.58 -12.28 1.94
CA ARG A 594 11.75 -10.97 2.60
C ARG A 594 13.14 -10.78 3.19
N GLN A 595 13.67 -11.77 3.91
CA GLN A 595 15.05 -11.74 4.41
C GLN A 595 16.08 -11.65 3.27
N ARG A 596 15.80 -12.22 2.10
CA ARG A 596 16.65 -12.13 0.91
C ARG A 596 16.62 -10.75 0.21
N GLY A 597 15.72 -9.85 0.62
CA GLY A 597 15.62 -8.46 0.12
C GLY A 597 14.42 -8.17 -0.79
N PHE A 598 13.57 -9.16 -1.05
CA PHE A 598 12.37 -9.00 -1.88
C PHE A 598 11.23 -8.39 -1.08
N THR A 599 10.48 -7.48 -1.70
CA THR A 599 9.27 -6.91 -1.13
C THR A 599 8.11 -7.78 -1.60
N CYS A 600 7.54 -8.54 -0.68
CA CYS A 600 6.68 -9.68 -0.98
C CYS A 600 5.21 -9.34 -0.74
N ALA A 601 4.40 -9.37 -1.79
CA ALA A 601 2.95 -9.47 -1.65
C ALA A 601 2.54 -10.94 -1.55
N MET A 602 1.47 -11.24 -0.81
CA MET A 602 0.86 -12.56 -0.78
C MET A 602 -0.65 -12.50 -1.01
N THR A 603 -1.20 -13.41 -1.82
CA THR A 603 -2.65 -13.65 -1.90
C THR A 603 -3.06 -14.91 -1.12
N GLY A 604 -4.25 -14.92 -0.56
CA GLY A 604 -4.82 -16.05 0.17
C GLY A 604 -6.33 -15.93 0.40
N ASP A 605 -6.95 -17.05 0.76
CA ASP A 605 -8.41 -17.16 0.97
C ASP A 605 -8.81 -17.76 2.33
N GLY A 606 -8.05 -18.73 2.83
CA GLY A 606 -8.37 -19.48 4.04
C GLY A 606 -7.78 -18.90 5.34
N VAL A 607 -8.30 -19.36 6.47
CA VAL A 607 -7.74 -19.13 7.82
C VAL A 607 -6.25 -19.50 7.85
N ASN A 608 -5.89 -20.59 7.15
CA ASN A 608 -4.54 -21.09 6.92
C ASN A 608 -3.55 -20.06 6.35
N ASP A 609 -4.04 -19.04 5.64
CA ASP A 609 -3.19 -18.02 5.02
C ASP A 609 -2.97 -16.81 5.93
N ALA A 610 -3.81 -16.60 6.95
CA ALA A 610 -3.79 -15.42 7.80
C ALA A 610 -2.41 -15.12 8.44
N PRO A 611 -1.62 -16.11 8.93
CA PRO A 611 -0.28 -15.83 9.45
C PRO A 611 0.68 -15.31 8.36
N ALA A 612 0.62 -15.89 7.16
CA ALA A 612 1.51 -15.58 6.05
C ALA A 612 1.12 -14.25 5.36
N LEU A 613 -0.18 -13.98 5.21
CA LEU A 613 -0.74 -12.69 4.80
C LEU A 613 -0.28 -11.57 5.74
N LYS A 614 -0.36 -11.78 7.07
CA LYS A 614 0.10 -10.81 8.08
C LYS A 614 1.65 -10.67 8.12
N ARG A 615 2.40 -11.60 7.53
CA ARG A 615 3.87 -11.56 7.44
C ARG A 615 4.40 -11.03 6.10
N ALA A 616 3.56 -10.91 5.07
CA ALA A 616 3.91 -10.24 3.82
C ALA A 616 4.21 -8.75 4.04
N ASP A 617 4.81 -8.09 3.04
CA ASP A 617 4.87 -6.62 2.98
C ASP A 617 3.52 -6.02 2.56
N VAL A 618 2.71 -6.80 1.84
CA VAL A 618 1.29 -6.55 1.56
C VAL A 618 0.53 -7.90 1.58
N GLY A 619 -0.29 -8.12 2.60
CA GLY A 619 -1.26 -9.22 2.60
C GLY A 619 -2.51 -8.86 1.79
N ILE A 620 -2.93 -9.74 0.88
CA ILE A 620 -4.09 -9.54 0.00
C ILE A 620 -5.09 -10.69 0.20
N ALA A 621 -6.24 -10.40 0.81
CA ALA A 621 -7.36 -11.35 0.88
C ALA A 621 -8.16 -11.31 -0.42
N VAL A 622 -8.40 -12.46 -1.06
CA VAL A 622 -9.15 -12.53 -2.32
C VAL A 622 -10.67 -12.36 -2.11
N HIS A 623 -11.41 -12.15 -3.20
CA HIS A 623 -12.87 -12.10 -3.13
C HIS A 623 -13.43 -13.47 -2.71
N GLY A 624 -14.25 -13.48 -1.65
CA GLY A 624 -14.78 -14.70 -1.03
C GLY A 624 -13.88 -15.29 0.07
N ALA A 625 -12.75 -14.65 0.38
CA ALA A 625 -11.88 -15.06 1.47
C ALA A 625 -12.57 -15.03 2.85
N THR A 626 -12.18 -15.97 3.70
CA THR A 626 -12.62 -16.09 5.10
C THR A 626 -12.43 -14.81 5.90
N ASP A 627 -13.28 -14.58 6.90
CA ASP A 627 -13.20 -13.40 7.79
C ASP A 627 -11.82 -13.28 8.47
N ALA A 628 -11.18 -14.41 8.78
CA ALA A 628 -9.80 -14.48 9.27
C ALA A 628 -8.78 -13.90 8.28
N ALA A 629 -8.81 -14.34 7.02
CA ALA A 629 -7.93 -13.83 5.97
C ALA A 629 -8.19 -12.34 5.69
N ARG A 630 -9.47 -11.92 5.65
CA ARG A 630 -9.87 -10.52 5.47
C ARG A 630 -9.41 -9.61 6.63
N ALA A 631 -9.36 -10.13 7.86
CA ALA A 631 -8.86 -9.41 9.03
C ALA A 631 -7.32 -9.34 9.10
N ALA A 632 -6.62 -10.34 8.54
CA ALA A 632 -5.15 -10.37 8.49
C ALA A 632 -4.55 -9.46 7.40
N ALA A 633 -5.29 -9.26 6.30
CA ALA A 633 -4.81 -8.60 5.09
C ALA A 633 -4.79 -7.05 5.15
N ASP A 634 -3.85 -6.47 4.39
CA ASP A 634 -3.68 -5.03 4.17
C ASP A 634 -4.57 -4.50 3.03
N MET A 635 -4.95 -5.39 2.11
CA MET A 635 -5.91 -5.14 1.02
C MET A 635 -6.89 -6.32 0.90
N VAL A 636 -8.14 -6.02 0.54
CA VAL A 636 -9.18 -7.02 0.27
C VAL A 636 -9.75 -6.80 -1.13
N LEU A 637 -9.76 -7.85 -1.94
CA LEU A 637 -10.33 -7.82 -3.28
C LEU A 637 -11.86 -8.04 -3.22
N THR A 638 -12.62 -7.19 -3.90
CA THR A 638 -14.09 -7.33 -4.07
C THR A 638 -14.47 -7.86 -5.46
N GLU A 639 -13.49 -8.25 -6.26
CA GLU A 639 -13.66 -9.01 -7.51
C GLU A 639 -12.51 -10.03 -7.62
N PRO A 640 -12.75 -11.29 -8.06
CA PRO A 640 -11.75 -12.36 -7.99
C PRO A 640 -10.84 -12.42 -9.23
N GLY A 641 -9.51 -12.40 -9.02
CA GLY A 641 -8.52 -12.73 -10.04
C GLY A 641 -7.16 -12.07 -9.81
N LEU A 642 -6.11 -12.63 -10.41
CA LEU A 642 -4.75 -12.07 -10.35
C LEU A 642 -4.64 -10.70 -11.06
N SER A 643 -5.47 -10.45 -12.08
CA SER A 643 -5.51 -9.20 -12.85
C SER A 643 -5.72 -7.97 -11.98
N VAL A 644 -6.66 -8.07 -11.03
CA VAL A 644 -6.96 -7.03 -10.03
C VAL A 644 -5.72 -6.69 -9.19
N VAL A 645 -4.89 -7.67 -8.83
CA VAL A 645 -3.65 -7.46 -8.06
C VAL A 645 -2.61 -6.67 -8.86
N VAL A 646 -2.50 -6.93 -10.17
CA VAL A 646 -1.58 -6.18 -11.06
C VAL A 646 -2.08 -4.75 -11.28
N GLU A 647 -3.40 -4.52 -11.37
CA GLU A 647 -3.96 -3.16 -11.38
C GLU A 647 -3.71 -2.42 -10.05
N ALA A 648 -3.80 -3.13 -8.92
CA ALA A 648 -3.46 -2.60 -7.59
C ALA A 648 -2.04 -2.02 -7.56
N MET A 649 -1.09 -2.78 -8.11
CA MET A 649 0.32 -2.41 -8.19
C MET A 649 0.53 -1.17 -9.05
N LEU A 650 -0.08 -1.10 -10.25
CA LEU A 650 0.07 0.04 -11.15
C LEU A 650 -0.49 1.33 -10.54
N VAL A 651 -1.70 1.28 -9.97
CA VAL A 651 -2.29 2.43 -9.27
C VAL A 651 -1.45 2.82 -8.04
N SER A 652 -0.87 1.85 -7.33
CA SER A 652 0.03 2.13 -6.20
C SER A 652 1.33 2.82 -6.65
N ARG A 653 1.91 2.41 -7.79
CA ARG A 653 3.08 3.08 -8.40
C ARG A 653 2.75 4.49 -8.89
N GLU A 654 1.54 4.76 -9.41
CA GLU A 654 1.13 6.14 -9.67
C GLU A 654 1.09 6.99 -8.39
N VAL A 655 0.48 6.47 -7.31
CA VAL A 655 0.40 7.17 -6.02
C VAL A 655 1.81 7.45 -5.48
N PHE A 656 2.75 6.51 -5.64
CA PHE A 656 4.16 6.72 -5.31
C PHE A 656 4.82 7.81 -6.16
N GLN A 657 4.63 7.82 -7.48
CA GLN A 657 5.16 8.86 -8.36
C GLN A 657 4.62 10.27 -8.05
N ARG A 658 3.33 10.38 -7.66
CA ARG A 658 2.75 11.66 -7.16
C ARG A 658 3.48 12.13 -5.89
N MET A 659 3.77 11.23 -4.95
CA MET A 659 4.50 11.55 -3.72
C MET A 659 5.97 11.91 -3.98
N LEU A 660 6.68 11.18 -4.86
CA LEU A 660 8.06 11.51 -5.28
C LEU A 660 8.15 12.88 -5.95
N SER A 661 7.21 13.19 -6.85
CA SER A 661 7.12 14.47 -7.55
C SER A 661 6.94 15.65 -6.58
N PHE A 662 6.05 15.48 -5.61
CA PHE A 662 5.79 16.45 -4.53
C PHE A 662 6.98 16.60 -3.57
N LEU A 663 7.65 15.51 -3.19
CA LEU A 663 8.80 15.54 -2.29
C LEU A 663 10.00 16.24 -2.94
N THR A 664 10.30 15.87 -4.20
CA THR A 664 11.34 16.50 -5.04
C THR A 664 11.06 17.99 -5.20
N TYR A 665 9.81 18.35 -5.50
CA TYR A 665 9.37 19.74 -5.56
C TYR A 665 9.63 20.49 -4.26
N ARG A 666 9.16 19.95 -3.13
CA ARG A 666 9.22 20.64 -1.84
C ARG A 666 10.66 20.86 -1.37
N ILE A 667 11.51 19.84 -1.48
CA ILE A 667 12.95 19.96 -1.18
C ILE A 667 13.56 21.04 -2.09
N SER A 668 13.24 21.06 -3.38
CA SER A 668 13.74 22.06 -4.32
C SER A 668 13.33 23.48 -3.92
N ALA A 669 12.05 23.71 -3.60
CA ALA A 669 11.54 25.04 -3.22
C ALA A 669 12.17 25.55 -1.91
N THR A 670 12.26 24.69 -0.88
CA THR A 670 12.95 25.05 0.38
C THR A 670 14.42 25.40 0.14
N LEU A 671 15.18 24.54 -0.56
CA LEU A 671 16.60 24.80 -0.83
C LEU A 671 16.81 26.05 -1.68
N GLN A 672 15.99 26.25 -2.72
CA GLN A 672 16.03 27.45 -3.57
C GLN A 672 15.89 28.72 -2.73
N LEU A 673 14.91 28.76 -1.83
CA LEU A 673 14.61 29.94 -1.02
C LEU A 673 15.70 30.24 0.01
N VAL A 674 16.10 29.22 0.80
CA VAL A 674 17.14 29.38 1.84
C VAL A 674 18.46 29.82 1.19
N CYS A 675 18.91 29.14 0.14
CA CYS A 675 20.17 29.47 -0.53
C CYS A 675 20.11 30.84 -1.22
N PHE A 676 18.95 31.26 -1.74
CA PHE A 676 18.78 32.60 -2.30
C PHE A 676 18.95 33.68 -1.22
N PHE A 677 18.25 33.60 -0.08
CA PHE A 677 18.39 34.61 0.98
C PHE A 677 19.77 34.57 1.64
N PHE A 678 20.38 33.39 1.78
CA PHE A 678 21.75 33.26 2.23
C PHE A 678 22.73 34.00 1.30
N ILE A 679 22.78 33.64 0.01
CA ILE A 679 23.74 34.23 -0.93
C ILE A 679 23.44 35.73 -1.17
N ALA A 680 22.17 36.14 -1.18
CA ALA A 680 21.79 37.55 -1.28
C ALA A 680 22.26 38.38 -0.07
N CYS A 681 22.11 37.83 1.16
CA CYS A 681 22.56 38.47 2.39
C CYS A 681 24.07 38.70 2.42
N PHE A 682 24.88 37.73 1.96
CA PHE A 682 26.34 37.85 1.95
C PHE A 682 26.87 38.66 0.74
N SER A 683 26.33 38.46 -0.47
CA SER A 683 26.95 38.92 -1.72
C SER A 683 26.20 40.02 -2.49
N LEU A 684 24.88 40.17 -2.34
CA LEU A 684 24.06 41.11 -3.13
C LEU A 684 23.37 42.13 -2.23
N THR A 685 24.17 42.82 -1.42
CA THR A 685 23.68 43.75 -0.39
C THR A 685 23.37 45.12 -1.01
N PRO A 686 22.12 45.63 -0.96
CA PRO A 686 21.74 46.89 -1.61
C PRO A 686 22.59 48.11 -1.20
N LYS A 687 23.16 48.10 0.02
CA LYS A 687 24.15 49.10 0.47
C LYS A 687 25.33 49.26 -0.51
N SER A 688 25.84 48.15 -1.06
CA SER A 688 26.95 48.15 -2.03
C SER A 688 26.56 48.65 -3.43
N TYR A 689 25.26 48.72 -3.73
CA TYR A 689 24.70 49.29 -4.96
C TYR A 689 24.15 50.72 -4.75
N GLY A 690 24.51 51.37 -3.63
CA GLY A 690 24.18 52.76 -3.35
C GLY A 690 22.84 52.98 -2.62
N SER A 691 22.30 51.97 -1.93
CA SER A 691 21.09 52.13 -1.11
C SER A 691 21.33 53.08 0.07
N MET A 692 20.61 54.21 0.06
CA MET A 692 20.65 55.24 1.10
C MET A 692 19.57 55.04 2.19
N ASP A 693 18.74 54.00 2.08
CA ASP A 693 17.65 53.71 3.03
C ASP A 693 18.19 52.91 4.25
N PRO A 694 18.08 53.43 5.49
CA PRO A 694 18.46 52.70 6.72
C PRO A 694 17.65 51.44 7.01
N HIS A 695 16.59 51.18 6.25
CA HIS A 695 15.76 49.97 6.32
C HIS A 695 16.01 49.00 5.15
N PHE A 696 16.87 49.36 4.18
CA PHE A 696 17.18 48.51 3.01
C PHE A 696 18.69 48.43 2.77
N GLN A 697 19.43 47.99 3.79
CA GLN A 697 20.88 47.80 3.74
C GLN A 697 21.26 46.40 3.19
N PHE A 698 20.48 45.38 3.55
CA PHE A 698 20.54 44.00 3.04
C PHE A 698 19.19 43.64 2.36
N PHE A 699 19.20 42.73 1.39
CA PHE A 699 17.97 42.34 0.69
C PHE A 699 17.11 41.41 1.55
N HIS A 700 15.83 41.75 1.68
CA HIS A 700 14.80 40.93 2.30
C HIS A 700 13.43 41.24 1.67
N LEU A 701 12.47 40.32 1.82
CA LEU A 701 11.07 40.55 1.47
C LEU A 701 10.23 40.80 2.75
N PRO A 702 9.14 41.57 2.66
CA PRO A 702 8.17 41.69 3.75
C PRO A 702 7.49 40.35 4.09
N VAL A 703 7.11 40.16 5.35
CA VAL A 703 6.41 38.95 5.85
C VAL A 703 5.14 38.70 5.04
N LEU A 704 4.35 39.74 4.79
CA LEU A 704 3.13 39.66 3.97
C LEU A 704 3.37 39.10 2.55
N MET A 705 4.54 39.35 1.94
CA MET A 705 4.87 38.83 0.61
C MET A 705 5.27 37.35 0.65
N PHE A 706 6.06 36.94 1.65
CA PHE A 706 6.33 35.52 1.90
C PHE A 706 5.06 34.72 2.15
N MET A 707 4.16 35.29 2.94
CA MET A 707 2.88 34.67 3.33
C MET A 707 1.92 34.53 2.16
N LEU A 708 1.98 35.46 1.20
CA LEU A 708 1.26 35.34 -0.05
C LEU A 708 1.87 34.26 -0.96
N ILE A 709 3.20 34.07 -0.95
CA ILE A 709 3.85 32.93 -1.64
C ILE A 709 3.40 31.61 -1.01
N THR A 710 3.52 31.42 0.31
CA THR A 710 3.21 30.14 0.97
C THR A 710 1.74 29.75 0.84
N LEU A 711 0.81 30.68 1.07
CA LEU A 711 -0.63 30.41 0.95
C LEU A 711 -1.03 30.02 -0.48
N LEU A 712 -0.53 30.75 -1.48
CA LEU A 712 -0.81 30.50 -2.89
C LEU A 712 -0.21 29.17 -3.36
N ASN A 713 1.03 28.89 -2.93
CA ASN A 713 1.74 27.67 -3.24
C ASN A 713 1.07 26.45 -2.58
N ASP A 714 1.05 26.37 -1.24
CA ASP A 714 0.58 25.20 -0.49
C ASP A 714 -0.89 24.86 -0.77
N GLY A 715 -1.75 25.88 -0.97
CA GLY A 715 -3.14 25.68 -1.36
C GLY A 715 -3.32 24.97 -2.72
N CYS A 716 -2.34 25.06 -3.62
CA CYS A 716 -2.37 24.36 -4.91
C CYS A 716 -1.81 22.93 -4.82
N LEU A 717 -0.89 22.64 -3.90
CA LEU A 717 -0.18 21.35 -3.87
C LEU A 717 -1.09 20.16 -3.52
N MET A 718 -2.25 20.43 -2.91
CA MET A 718 -3.32 19.43 -2.72
C MET A 718 -3.82 18.82 -4.05
N THR A 719 -3.69 19.55 -5.17
CA THR A 719 -4.08 19.06 -6.50
C THR A 719 -3.13 17.99 -7.07
N ILE A 720 -1.91 17.85 -6.53
CA ILE A 720 -0.94 16.84 -6.97
C ILE A 720 -1.45 15.42 -6.68
N GLY A 721 -2.23 15.23 -5.61
CA GLY A 721 -2.91 13.96 -5.34
C GLY A 721 -3.90 13.52 -6.42
N TYR A 722 -4.31 14.46 -7.30
CA TYR A 722 -5.21 14.25 -8.44
C TYR A 722 -4.48 14.45 -9.79
N ASP A 723 -3.15 14.40 -9.81
CA ASP A 723 -2.39 14.63 -11.04
C ASP A 723 -2.28 13.38 -11.92
N HIS A 724 -2.11 13.56 -13.24
CA HIS A 724 -1.79 12.47 -14.15
C HIS A 724 -0.29 12.18 -14.09
N VAL A 725 0.06 10.95 -13.76
CA VAL A 725 1.42 10.43 -13.77
C VAL A 725 1.47 9.11 -14.51
N VAL A 726 2.61 8.80 -15.14
CA VAL A 726 2.87 7.47 -15.71
C VAL A 726 3.42 6.58 -14.58
N PRO A 727 2.83 5.40 -14.31
CA PRO A 727 3.38 4.48 -13.32
C PRO A 727 4.74 3.94 -13.76
N SER A 728 5.63 3.67 -12.82
CA SER A 728 6.91 3.02 -13.12
C SER A 728 6.69 1.58 -13.61
N GLU A 729 7.35 1.20 -14.71
CA GLU A 729 7.37 -0.19 -15.18
C GLU A 729 8.06 -1.13 -14.20
N ARG A 730 9.03 -0.62 -13.42
CA ARG A 730 9.77 -1.38 -12.38
C ARG A 730 9.28 -1.07 -10.96
N PRO A 731 9.45 -1.99 -9.99
CA PRO A 731 9.15 -1.76 -8.58
C PRO A 731 9.90 -0.53 -8.03
N GLN A 732 9.25 0.28 -7.19
CA GLN A 732 9.86 1.52 -6.65
C GLN A 732 10.12 1.44 -5.15
N LYS A 733 11.29 1.92 -4.71
CA LYS A 733 11.70 2.03 -3.30
C LYS A 733 12.22 3.44 -3.03
N TRP A 734 12.19 3.88 -1.77
CA TRP A 734 12.58 5.25 -1.37
C TRP A 734 14.10 5.50 -1.44
N ASN A 735 14.61 5.90 -2.61
CA ASN A 735 15.98 6.40 -2.74
C ASN A 735 16.04 7.91 -2.40
N LEU A 736 16.12 8.24 -1.11
CA LEU A 736 16.22 9.62 -0.64
C LEU A 736 17.45 10.39 -1.19
N PRO A 737 18.67 9.81 -1.29
CA PRO A 737 19.81 10.47 -1.93
C PRO A 737 19.51 10.99 -3.34
N VAL A 738 18.94 10.15 -4.23
CA VAL A 738 18.59 10.56 -5.61
C VAL A 738 17.55 11.69 -5.60
N VAL A 739 16.52 11.60 -4.75
CA VAL A 739 15.52 12.67 -4.59
C VAL A 739 16.17 13.99 -4.14
N PHE A 740 17.06 13.95 -3.14
CA PHE A 740 17.77 15.14 -2.67
C PHE A 740 18.71 15.73 -3.73
N VAL A 741 19.41 14.91 -4.52
CA VAL A 741 20.28 15.39 -5.60
C VAL A 741 19.46 16.05 -6.71
N SER A 742 18.42 15.38 -7.23
CA SER A 742 17.54 15.94 -8.26
C SER A 742 16.89 17.25 -7.81
N ALA A 743 16.40 17.30 -6.56
CA ALA A 743 15.83 18.51 -5.99
C ALA A 743 16.88 19.64 -5.78
N SER A 744 18.11 19.30 -5.41
CA SER A 744 19.20 20.28 -5.25
C SER A 744 19.63 20.89 -6.58
N ILE A 745 19.57 20.14 -7.68
CA ILE A 745 19.89 20.62 -9.04
C ILE A 745 18.82 21.59 -9.54
N LEU A 746 17.53 21.24 -9.37
CA LEU A 746 16.41 22.15 -9.64
C LEU A 746 16.54 23.44 -8.80
N ALA A 747 16.82 23.30 -7.50
CA ALA A 747 17.03 24.42 -6.59
C ALA A 747 18.22 25.31 -7.01
N ALA A 748 19.32 24.73 -7.48
CA ALA A 748 20.51 25.48 -7.89
C ALA A 748 20.24 26.39 -9.10
N VAL A 749 19.55 25.89 -10.14
CA VAL A 749 19.20 26.72 -11.32
C VAL A 749 18.15 27.78 -10.97
N ALA A 750 17.14 27.42 -10.18
CA ALA A 750 16.11 28.36 -9.74
C ALA A 750 16.65 29.43 -8.77
N CYS A 751 17.61 29.08 -7.91
CA CYS A 751 18.33 30.02 -7.05
C CYS A 751 19.26 30.93 -7.86
N GLY A 752 20.07 30.37 -8.77
CA GLY A 752 20.96 31.12 -9.65
C GLY A 752 20.21 32.16 -10.50
N SER A 753 19.05 31.80 -11.06
CA SER A 753 18.18 32.74 -11.77
C SER A 753 17.50 33.77 -10.86
N SER A 754 17.24 33.47 -9.57
CA SER A 754 16.81 34.50 -8.61
C SER A 754 17.94 35.49 -8.30
N LEU A 755 19.16 34.99 -8.07
CA LEU A 755 20.33 35.82 -7.77
C LEU A 755 20.75 36.69 -8.96
N MET A 756 20.72 36.15 -10.18
CA MET A 756 21.03 36.92 -11.39
C MET A 756 20.00 38.04 -11.62
N LEU A 757 18.70 37.78 -11.39
CA LEU A 757 17.69 38.84 -11.47
C LEU A 757 17.89 39.91 -10.40
N LEU A 758 18.18 39.51 -9.15
CA LEU A 758 18.46 40.45 -8.07
C LEU A 758 19.67 41.34 -8.40
N TRP A 759 20.77 40.76 -8.91
CA TRP A 759 21.95 41.51 -9.34
C TRP A 759 21.63 42.53 -10.45
N ILE A 760 20.96 42.09 -11.52
CA ILE A 760 20.55 42.97 -12.64
C ILE A 760 19.63 44.09 -12.13
N GLY A 761 18.71 43.78 -11.21
CA GLY A 761 17.81 44.75 -10.59
C GLY A 761 18.51 45.74 -9.65
N LEU A 762 19.61 45.34 -9.01
CA LEU A 762 20.44 46.21 -8.16
C LEU A 762 21.37 47.12 -8.99
N GLU A 763 21.87 46.70 -10.15
CA GLU A 763 22.51 47.63 -11.10
C GLU A 763 21.52 48.68 -11.63
N ALA A 764 20.26 48.28 -11.85
CA ALA A 764 19.20 49.17 -12.33
C ALA A 764 18.68 50.17 -11.27
N TYR A 765 19.09 50.03 -10.01
CA TYR A 765 18.64 50.87 -8.89
C TYR A 765 19.33 52.24 -8.82
N SER A 766 20.64 52.34 -9.12
CA SER A 766 21.40 53.58 -8.94
C SER A 766 22.25 53.99 -10.15
N PRO A 767 21.75 54.92 -11.00
CA PRO A 767 22.44 55.34 -12.23
C PRO A 767 23.71 56.17 -11.98
N LEU A 768 23.96 56.58 -10.73
CA LEU A 768 25.19 57.27 -10.30
C LEU A 768 26.38 56.33 -10.15
N TYR A 769 26.15 55.07 -9.77
CA TYR A 769 27.20 54.06 -9.62
C TYR A 769 27.31 53.14 -10.85
N TYR A 770 26.19 52.82 -11.51
CA TYR A 770 26.14 51.90 -12.65
C TYR A 770 25.50 52.56 -13.89
N PRO A 771 26.23 53.44 -14.62
CA PRO A 771 25.67 54.19 -15.75
C PRO A 771 25.32 53.32 -16.98
N ASN A 772 25.93 52.13 -17.09
CA ASN A 772 25.82 51.20 -18.23
C ASN A 772 24.96 49.95 -17.92
N SER A 773 24.09 50.00 -16.90
CA SER A 773 23.34 48.83 -16.43
C SER A 773 22.51 48.12 -17.50
N TRP A 774 22.30 46.81 -17.31
CA TRP A 774 21.58 45.93 -18.26
C TRP A 774 20.19 46.45 -18.66
N PHE A 775 19.41 46.98 -17.70
CA PHE A 775 18.09 47.56 -17.98
C PHE A 775 18.16 48.70 -19.00
N ARG A 776 19.22 49.53 -18.94
CA ARG A 776 19.43 50.64 -19.88
C ARG A 776 19.79 50.15 -21.29
N HIS A 777 20.59 49.09 -21.40
CA HIS A 777 20.89 48.44 -22.68
C HIS A 777 19.65 47.80 -23.32
N LEU A 778 18.72 47.28 -22.50
CA LEU A 778 17.44 46.71 -22.93
C LEU A 778 16.35 47.77 -23.20
N GLY A 779 16.65 49.07 -23.07
CA GLY A 779 15.68 50.16 -23.25
C GLY A 779 14.59 50.24 -22.17
N LEU A 780 14.78 49.56 -21.04
CA LEU A 780 13.85 49.55 -19.90
C LEU A 780 14.11 50.74 -18.96
N ALA A 781 13.07 51.12 -18.23
CA ALA A 781 13.12 52.22 -17.28
C ALA A 781 13.86 51.85 -15.97
N GLN A 782 14.18 52.86 -15.16
CA GLN A 782 14.84 52.68 -13.86
C GLN A 782 13.97 51.86 -12.88
N LEU A 783 14.61 51.04 -12.05
CA LEU A 783 13.95 50.23 -11.02
C LEU A 783 14.09 50.89 -9.64
N PRO A 784 13.11 51.69 -9.17
CA PRO A 784 13.08 52.12 -7.78
C PRO A 784 12.92 50.90 -6.84
N GLN A 785 13.45 51.01 -5.62
CA GLN A 785 13.36 50.02 -4.54
C GLN A 785 12.01 49.29 -4.47
N GLY A 786 10.90 50.05 -4.54
CA GLY A 786 9.54 49.50 -4.49
C GLY A 786 9.23 48.47 -5.58
N LYS A 787 9.74 48.68 -6.79
CA LYS A 787 9.58 47.76 -7.93
C LYS A 787 10.60 46.62 -7.89
N LEU A 788 11.79 46.82 -7.33
CA LEU A 788 12.76 45.74 -7.14
C LEU A 788 12.23 44.65 -6.20
N VAL A 789 11.60 45.05 -5.09
CA VAL A 789 11.04 44.12 -4.10
C VAL A 789 9.84 43.34 -4.67
N THR A 790 8.91 44.01 -5.35
CA THR A 790 7.77 43.33 -6.02
C THR A 790 8.20 42.48 -7.22
N MET A 791 9.27 42.86 -7.94
CA MET A 791 9.86 42.05 -9.01
C MET A 791 10.42 40.73 -8.47
N MET A 792 11.13 40.76 -7.34
CA MET A 792 11.67 39.54 -6.73
C MET A 792 10.59 38.65 -6.12
N TYR A 793 9.56 39.23 -5.49
CA TYR A 793 8.35 38.49 -5.07
C TYR A 793 7.71 37.75 -6.27
N LEU A 794 7.49 38.45 -7.39
CA LEU A 794 6.87 37.85 -8.57
C LEU A 794 7.76 36.77 -9.21
N LYS A 795 9.08 36.99 -9.28
CA LYS A 795 10.01 35.96 -9.78
C LYS A 795 9.90 34.70 -8.95
N ILE A 796 10.05 34.80 -7.62
CA ILE A 796 10.03 33.62 -6.73
C ILE A 796 8.70 32.88 -6.89
N SER A 797 7.58 33.59 -6.78
CA SER A 797 6.25 32.97 -6.91
C SER A 797 6.04 32.25 -8.25
N ILE A 798 6.46 32.81 -9.39
CA ILE A 798 6.37 32.11 -10.69
C ILE A 798 7.38 30.95 -10.77
N SER A 799 8.62 31.17 -10.33
CA SER A 799 9.72 30.20 -10.37
C SER A 799 9.39 28.94 -9.58
N ASP A 800 8.72 29.08 -8.44
CA ASP A 800 8.28 27.96 -7.61
C ASP A 800 7.24 27.12 -8.36
N PHE A 801 6.20 27.74 -8.94
CA PHE A 801 5.19 27.01 -9.72
C PHE A 801 5.75 26.34 -10.99
N LEU A 802 6.69 26.98 -11.69
CA LEU A 802 7.33 26.37 -12.86
C LEU A 802 8.23 25.20 -12.46
N THR A 803 8.91 25.28 -11.31
CA THR A 803 9.70 24.16 -10.74
C THR A 803 8.83 22.93 -10.45
N LEU A 804 7.57 23.11 -10.02
CA LEU A 804 6.63 22.00 -9.85
C LEU A 804 6.35 21.27 -11.17
N PHE A 805 6.16 21.98 -12.29
CA PHE A 805 5.92 21.32 -13.57
C PHE A 805 7.14 20.52 -14.08
N SER A 806 8.36 20.98 -13.78
CA SER A 806 9.59 20.22 -14.07
C SER A 806 9.81 19.02 -13.15
N SER A 807 9.42 19.08 -11.87
CA SER A 807 9.64 17.95 -10.94
C SER A 807 8.73 16.75 -11.22
N ARG A 808 7.52 16.97 -11.78
CA ARG A 808 6.54 15.91 -12.16
C ARG A 808 7.07 14.87 -13.15
N THR A 809 8.06 15.24 -13.96
CA THR A 809 8.49 14.45 -15.13
C THR A 809 9.78 13.66 -14.89
N GLY A 810 10.35 13.72 -13.68
CA GLY A 810 11.57 12.98 -13.33
C GLY A 810 12.73 13.34 -14.26
N GLY A 811 13.34 12.33 -14.88
CA GLY A 811 14.40 12.50 -15.87
C GLY A 811 13.94 12.90 -17.28
N HIS A 812 12.63 12.96 -17.56
CA HIS A 812 12.09 13.38 -18.86
C HIS A 812 11.78 14.89 -18.90
N PHE A 813 11.63 15.45 -20.10
CA PHE A 813 11.22 16.86 -20.28
C PHE A 813 9.79 17.12 -19.80
N PHE A 814 9.49 18.35 -19.37
CA PHE A 814 8.16 18.76 -18.86
C PHE A 814 7.00 18.45 -19.81
N PHE A 815 7.25 18.46 -21.13
CA PHE A 815 6.24 18.18 -22.17
C PHE A 815 5.96 16.69 -22.40
N TYR A 816 6.69 15.78 -21.73
CA TYR A 816 6.42 14.34 -21.77
C TYR A 816 5.03 13.99 -21.19
N MET A 817 4.51 14.80 -20.27
CA MET A 817 3.36 14.44 -19.45
C MET A 817 2.51 15.66 -19.08
N ALA A 818 1.32 15.77 -19.68
CA ALA A 818 0.39 16.85 -19.39
C ALA A 818 -0.01 16.89 -17.89
N PRO A 819 -0.19 18.07 -17.29
CA PRO A 819 -0.76 18.20 -15.95
C PRO A 819 -2.26 17.89 -15.97
N SER A 820 -2.81 17.38 -14.85
CA SER A 820 -4.26 17.24 -14.75
C SER A 820 -4.97 18.60 -14.82
N PRO A 821 -6.21 18.66 -15.34
CA PRO A 821 -6.96 19.91 -15.42
C PRO A 821 -7.14 20.60 -14.06
N ILE A 822 -7.15 19.82 -12.96
CA ILE A 822 -7.26 20.30 -11.59
C ILE A 822 -5.96 21.01 -11.17
N LEU A 823 -4.80 20.37 -11.40
CA LEU A 823 -3.49 20.97 -11.12
C LEU A 823 -3.24 22.21 -11.98
N LEU A 824 -3.55 22.14 -13.28
CA LEU A 824 -3.41 23.26 -14.20
C LEU A 824 -4.31 24.44 -13.80
N CYS A 825 -5.57 24.18 -13.43
CA CYS A 825 -6.49 25.22 -12.96
C CYS A 825 -6.00 25.87 -11.66
N GLY A 826 -5.56 25.08 -10.69
CA GLY A 826 -4.98 25.58 -9.44
C GLY A 826 -3.76 26.48 -9.69
N ALA A 827 -2.79 25.99 -10.47
CA ALA A 827 -1.60 26.75 -10.84
C ALA A 827 -1.95 28.05 -11.60
N LEU A 828 -2.87 28.00 -12.57
CA LEU A 828 -3.30 29.19 -13.32
C LEU A 828 -3.98 30.24 -12.43
N ILE A 829 -4.87 29.83 -11.52
CA ILE A 829 -5.49 30.75 -10.53
C ILE A 829 -4.40 31.38 -9.65
N SER A 830 -3.45 30.57 -9.18
CA SER A 830 -2.42 31.03 -8.24
C SER A 830 -1.39 31.97 -8.87
N LEU A 831 -0.92 31.61 -10.08
CA LEU A 831 -0.07 32.46 -10.91
C LEU A 831 -0.77 33.76 -11.33
N PHE A 832 -2.08 33.71 -11.61
CA PHE A 832 -2.89 34.90 -11.87
C PHE A 832 -2.98 35.80 -10.64
N VAL A 833 -3.37 35.28 -9.48
CA VAL A 833 -3.48 36.06 -8.22
C VAL A 833 -2.13 36.67 -7.84
N SER A 834 -1.04 35.91 -7.93
CA SER A 834 0.32 36.42 -7.69
C SER A 834 0.71 37.53 -8.67
N THR A 835 0.43 37.36 -9.97
CA THR A 835 0.70 38.37 -11.00
C THR A 835 -0.14 39.64 -10.79
N MET A 836 -1.41 39.51 -10.41
CA MET A 836 -2.28 40.64 -10.09
C MET A 836 -1.79 41.39 -8.86
N ALA A 837 -1.43 40.67 -7.79
CA ALA A 837 -0.86 41.25 -6.58
C ALA A 837 0.43 42.04 -6.89
N ALA A 838 1.40 41.43 -7.59
CA ALA A 838 2.64 42.10 -7.96
C ALA A 838 2.46 43.28 -8.92
N SER A 839 1.51 43.18 -9.87
CA SER A 839 1.27 44.22 -10.88
C SER A 839 0.63 45.46 -10.27
N PHE A 840 -0.42 45.27 -9.46
CA PHE A 840 -1.27 46.35 -8.97
C PHE A 840 -0.99 46.78 -7.53
N TRP A 841 0.01 46.19 -6.85
CA TRP A 841 0.39 46.49 -5.46
C TRP A 841 0.41 48.00 -5.16
N HIS A 842 -0.34 48.42 -4.13
CA HIS A 842 -0.38 49.82 -3.74
C HIS A 842 0.95 50.26 -3.12
N LYS A 843 1.42 51.46 -3.48
CA LYS A 843 2.70 51.99 -3.02
C LYS A 843 2.72 52.16 -1.50
N SER A 844 3.42 51.28 -0.81
CA SER A 844 3.29 51.08 0.63
C SER A 844 4.63 50.68 1.27
N ARG A 845 4.68 50.70 2.61
CA ARG A 845 5.87 50.32 3.40
C ARG A 845 5.58 49.21 4.41
N PRO A 846 5.15 48.00 3.98
CA PRO A 846 5.15 46.84 4.87
C PRO A 846 6.57 46.64 5.42
N ASP A 847 6.66 46.41 6.72
CA ASP A 847 7.89 46.14 7.47
C ASP A 847 8.96 47.25 7.33
N ASN A 848 8.50 48.46 6.98
CA ASN A 848 9.26 49.66 6.59
C ASN A 848 9.95 49.60 5.20
N VAL A 849 9.89 48.46 4.50
CA VAL A 849 10.46 48.28 3.16
C VAL A 849 9.54 48.91 2.12
N LEU A 850 10.04 49.81 1.28
CA LEU A 850 9.24 50.35 0.18
C LEU A 850 8.85 49.23 -0.81
N THR A 851 7.56 49.17 -1.14
CA THR A 851 6.97 48.27 -2.15
C THR A 851 6.08 49.07 -3.12
N GLU A 852 6.08 48.72 -4.39
CA GLU A 852 5.35 49.43 -5.46
C GLU A 852 5.02 48.46 -6.59
N GLY A 853 3.76 48.43 -7.05
CA GLY A 853 3.32 47.46 -8.05
C GLY A 853 3.99 47.68 -9.41
N LEU A 854 4.33 46.58 -10.07
CA LEU A 854 5.17 46.57 -11.27
C LEU A 854 4.51 47.26 -12.47
N ALA A 855 3.19 47.25 -12.58
CA ALA A 855 2.46 47.88 -13.69
C ALA A 855 2.26 49.39 -13.52
N TRP A 856 2.56 49.97 -12.36
CA TRP A 856 2.44 51.41 -12.14
C TRP A 856 3.57 52.16 -12.85
N GLY A 857 3.24 52.98 -13.86
CA GLY A 857 4.27 53.74 -14.57
C GLY A 857 3.76 54.72 -15.61
N GLN A 858 4.63 55.66 -15.98
CA GLN A 858 4.33 56.66 -17.02
C GLN A 858 4.70 56.17 -18.42
N THR A 859 5.81 55.45 -18.57
CA THR A 859 6.21 54.86 -19.85
C THR A 859 5.60 53.46 -20.08
N ASN A 860 5.46 53.07 -21.34
CA ASN A 860 5.02 51.71 -21.68
C ASN A 860 6.02 50.63 -21.24
N SER A 861 7.33 50.95 -21.21
CA SER A 861 8.38 50.07 -20.72
C SER A 861 8.29 49.79 -19.22
N GLU A 862 7.80 50.74 -18.40
CA GLU A 862 7.46 50.45 -16.99
C GLU A 862 6.25 49.53 -16.88
N ARG A 863 5.19 49.78 -17.65
CA ARG A 863 3.92 49.02 -17.55
C ARG A 863 4.05 47.55 -17.95
N LEU A 864 5.04 47.24 -18.79
CA LEU A 864 5.33 45.88 -19.28
C LEU A 864 6.34 45.10 -18.40
N LEU A 865 6.79 45.66 -17.28
CA LEU A 865 7.68 44.94 -16.33
C LEU A 865 7.13 43.58 -15.87
N PRO A 866 5.82 43.38 -15.56
CA PRO A 866 5.29 42.06 -15.22
C PRO A 866 5.49 41.03 -16.34
N LEU A 867 5.28 41.43 -17.61
CA LEU A 867 5.45 40.56 -18.78
C LEU A 867 6.93 40.19 -18.98
N TRP A 868 7.84 41.13 -18.75
CA TRP A 868 9.28 40.86 -18.83
C TRP A 868 9.74 39.86 -17.76
N VAL A 869 9.23 39.95 -16.52
CA VAL A 869 9.48 38.95 -15.46
C VAL A 869 8.93 37.57 -15.86
N TRP A 870 7.73 37.51 -16.43
CA TRP A 870 7.16 36.26 -16.96
C TRP A 870 8.04 35.62 -18.04
N ILE A 871 8.51 36.40 -19.02
CA ILE A 871 9.42 35.92 -20.07
C ILE A 871 10.74 35.41 -19.46
N TYR A 872 11.31 36.15 -18.49
CA TYR A 872 12.53 35.74 -17.78
C TYR A 872 12.34 34.41 -17.05
N CYS A 873 11.24 34.23 -16.32
CA CYS A 873 10.92 32.99 -15.61
C CYS A 873 10.72 31.82 -16.57
N ILE A 874 10.02 32.00 -17.69
CA ILE A 874 9.80 30.95 -18.70
C ILE A 874 11.13 30.52 -19.32
N VAL A 875 12.00 31.46 -19.71
CA VAL A 875 13.32 31.13 -20.29
C VAL A 875 14.18 30.35 -19.30
N TRP A 876 14.23 30.77 -18.03
CA TRP A 876 14.99 30.04 -17.00
C TRP A 876 14.38 28.69 -16.63
N TRP A 877 13.06 28.53 -16.74
CA TRP A 877 12.39 27.24 -16.56
C TRP A 877 12.76 26.24 -17.67
N PHE A 878 12.82 26.66 -18.94
CA PHE A 878 13.35 25.82 -20.01
C PHE A 878 14.80 25.37 -19.74
N VAL A 879 15.65 26.29 -19.25
CA VAL A 879 17.04 25.95 -18.86
C VAL A 879 17.09 24.97 -17.68
N GLN A 880 16.25 25.18 -16.67
CA GLN A 880 16.12 24.30 -15.50
C GLN A 880 15.67 22.89 -15.89
N ASP A 881 14.74 22.77 -16.84
CA ASP A 881 14.26 21.49 -17.34
C ASP A 881 15.32 20.74 -18.18
N VAL A 882 16.07 21.45 -19.04
CA VAL A 882 17.22 20.90 -19.78
C VAL A 882 18.31 20.41 -18.82
N VAL A 883 18.67 21.20 -17.80
CA VAL A 883 19.68 20.82 -16.80
C VAL A 883 19.22 19.62 -15.98
N LYS A 884 17.93 19.55 -15.63
CA LYS A 884 17.33 18.38 -14.97
C LYS A 884 17.49 17.11 -15.82
N VAL A 885 17.08 17.14 -17.10
CA VAL A 885 17.19 15.97 -18.00
C VAL A 885 18.64 15.53 -18.17
N LEU A 886 19.57 16.47 -18.41
CA LEU A 886 21.00 16.17 -18.53
C LEU A 886 21.58 15.57 -17.25
N ALA A 887 21.14 16.04 -16.08
CA ALA A 887 21.59 15.50 -14.81
C ALA A 887 21.07 14.08 -14.53
N HIS A 888 19.82 13.76 -14.87
CA HIS A 888 19.30 12.38 -14.77
C HIS A 888 20.08 11.44 -15.68
N ILE A 889 20.31 11.81 -16.95
CA ILE A 889 21.16 11.03 -17.88
C ILE A 889 22.58 10.79 -17.28
N CYS A 890 23.14 11.77 -16.57
CA CYS A 890 24.44 11.61 -15.90
C CYS A 890 24.37 10.75 -14.63
N MET A 891 23.28 10.78 -13.86
CA MET A 891 23.07 9.94 -12.68
C MET A 891 22.88 8.47 -13.09
N ASP A 892 22.11 8.22 -14.14
CA ASP A 892 21.86 6.88 -14.69
C ASP A 892 23.14 6.28 -15.28
N ALA A 893 23.90 7.06 -16.05
CA ALA A 893 25.15 6.61 -16.67
C ALA A 893 26.31 6.36 -15.68
N VAL A 894 26.19 6.82 -14.43
CA VAL A 894 27.18 6.64 -13.34
C VAL A 894 26.64 5.73 -12.23
N ASP A 895 25.37 5.29 -12.34
CA ASP A 895 24.60 4.61 -11.29
C ASP A 895 24.68 5.31 -9.91
N LEU A 896 24.52 6.64 -9.93
CA LEU A 896 24.78 7.49 -8.77
C LEU A 896 23.80 7.20 -7.64
N PHE A 897 24.31 6.68 -6.52
CA PHE A 897 23.52 6.19 -5.38
C PHE A 897 22.57 5.03 -5.73
N GLY A 898 22.90 4.19 -6.71
CA GLY A 898 22.12 3.01 -7.06
C GLY A 898 20.80 3.33 -7.78
N CYS A 899 20.77 4.43 -8.55
CA CYS A 899 19.61 4.85 -9.33
C CYS A 899 19.08 3.71 -10.24
N VAL A 900 20.01 2.93 -10.82
CA VAL A 900 19.76 1.76 -11.66
C VAL A 900 19.88 0.46 -10.84
N SER A 901 20.91 0.29 -10.00
CA SER A 901 21.09 -0.98 -9.25
C SER A 901 19.91 -1.33 -8.34
N ASP A 902 19.35 -0.35 -7.64
CA ASP A 902 18.32 -0.59 -6.62
C ASP A 902 16.92 -0.67 -7.23
N THR A 903 16.72 -0.08 -8.42
CA THR A 903 15.50 -0.24 -9.22
C THR A 903 15.49 -1.53 -10.05
N GLU A 904 16.66 -2.12 -10.32
CA GLU A 904 16.79 -3.50 -10.83
C GLU A 904 16.81 -4.58 -9.73
N GLY A 905 16.81 -4.21 -8.45
CA GLY A 905 16.34 -5.04 -7.33
C GLY A 905 16.81 -6.51 -7.30
N SER A 906 18.11 -6.73 -7.06
CA SER A 906 18.81 -8.04 -7.17
C SER A 906 19.18 -8.46 -8.59
N GLY A 907 19.07 -7.52 -9.56
CA GLY A 907 19.35 -7.75 -10.97
C GLY A 907 18.13 -8.33 -11.69
N ALA A 908 18.07 -8.14 -13.01
CA ALA A 908 17.00 -8.68 -13.84
C ALA A 908 16.79 -10.18 -13.57
N ILE A 909 15.62 -10.52 -13.01
CA ILE A 909 15.18 -11.90 -12.80
C ILE A 909 15.21 -12.56 -14.18
N LYS A 910 16.21 -13.41 -14.41
CA LYS A 910 16.43 -14.00 -15.73
C LYS A 910 15.16 -14.73 -16.14
N PRO A 911 14.58 -14.46 -17.32
CA PRO A 911 13.49 -15.28 -17.81
C PRO A 911 13.97 -16.72 -17.81
N TYR A 912 13.17 -17.60 -17.21
CA TYR A 912 13.43 -19.04 -17.13
C TYR A 912 13.85 -19.52 -18.52
N SER A 913 15.07 -20.04 -18.64
CA SER A 913 15.59 -20.47 -19.94
C SER A 913 14.74 -21.62 -20.44
N ASP A 914 13.96 -21.38 -21.50
CA ASP A 914 13.02 -22.36 -22.05
C ASP A 914 13.78 -23.67 -22.38
N GLY A 915 13.66 -24.65 -21.49
CA GLY A 915 14.33 -25.95 -21.58
C GLY A 915 13.73 -26.88 -22.64
N VAL A 916 13.06 -26.29 -23.63
CA VAL A 916 12.44 -26.97 -24.76
C VAL A 916 13.28 -26.62 -25.99
N GLU A 917 14.12 -27.57 -26.42
CA GLU A 917 14.67 -27.56 -27.77
C GLU A 917 13.51 -27.83 -28.76
N GLU A 918 12.75 -26.79 -29.09
CA GLU A 918 11.80 -26.85 -30.21
C GLU A 918 12.57 -27.16 -31.48
N ASN A 919 12.34 -28.36 -32.01
CA ASN A 919 13.04 -28.89 -33.17
C ASN A 919 12.64 -28.15 -34.46
N GLY A 920 13.24 -26.98 -34.66
CA GLY A 920 13.48 -26.37 -35.95
C GLY A 920 12.29 -25.74 -36.67
N PHE A 921 11.82 -24.58 -36.21
CA PHE A 921 11.36 -23.53 -37.14
C PHE A 921 11.56 -22.11 -36.58
N ALA A 922 12.72 -21.50 -36.85
CA ALA A 922 13.08 -20.21 -36.28
C ALA A 922 12.52 -19.01 -37.08
N PRO A 923 11.66 -18.15 -36.51
CA PRO A 923 11.30 -16.87 -37.10
C PRO A 923 12.46 -15.87 -36.95
N LYS A 924 12.97 -15.34 -38.07
CA LYS A 924 14.08 -14.36 -38.07
C LYS A 924 13.64 -13.03 -37.43
N LYS A 925 13.96 -12.82 -36.14
CA LYS A 925 13.97 -11.47 -35.55
C LYS A 925 14.98 -10.60 -36.32
N ARG A 926 14.53 -9.45 -36.84
CA ARG A 926 15.41 -8.40 -37.39
C ARG A 926 16.20 -7.77 -36.26
N ALA A 927 17.51 -7.62 -36.43
CA ALA A 927 18.33 -6.83 -35.51
C ALA A 927 18.23 -5.34 -35.88
N THR A 928 17.76 -4.51 -34.95
CA THR A 928 17.68 -3.04 -35.09
C THR A 928 18.37 -2.33 -33.92
N GLU A 929 19.57 -2.80 -33.55
CA GLU A 929 20.50 -2.11 -32.63
C GLU A 929 21.87 -1.91 -33.30
N LYS A 930 21.89 -1.20 -34.44
CA LYS A 930 23.15 -0.74 -35.07
C LYS A 930 23.03 0.42 -36.05
N ALA A 931 21.95 1.20 -35.98
CA ALA A 931 21.58 2.19 -37.00
C ALA A 931 21.29 3.59 -36.44
N GLU A 932 22.03 4.04 -35.42
CA GLU A 932 21.83 5.37 -34.81
C GLU A 932 23.15 6.13 -34.49
N LYS A 933 24.25 5.78 -35.17
CA LYS A 933 25.55 6.49 -35.06
C LYS A 933 26.13 6.99 -36.39
N GLU A 934 25.42 6.81 -37.51
CA GLU A 934 25.83 7.27 -38.84
C GLU A 934 24.70 8.05 -39.52
N PHE A 935 24.28 9.17 -38.93
CA PHE A 935 23.28 10.07 -39.54
C PHE A 935 23.65 11.57 -39.46
N PHE A 936 24.97 11.86 -39.49
CA PHE A 936 25.50 13.23 -39.62
C PHE A 936 26.73 13.28 -40.54
N SER A 937 26.52 12.99 -41.84
CA SER A 937 27.39 13.51 -42.90
C SER A 937 26.63 13.62 -44.23
N THR A 938 26.82 14.73 -44.93
CA THR A 938 26.39 14.94 -46.33
C THR A 938 27.55 14.56 -47.26
N PRO A 939 27.28 14.16 -48.52
CA PRO A 939 27.19 15.18 -49.57
C PRO A 939 26.13 14.90 -50.65
N SER A 940 25.91 15.91 -51.49
CA SER A 940 25.10 15.89 -52.71
C SER A 940 25.85 15.35 -53.94
N SER A 941 25.15 14.69 -54.87
CA SER A 941 25.19 14.92 -56.35
C SER A 941 24.78 13.67 -57.15
N VAL A 942 24.42 13.86 -58.43
CA VAL A 942 24.06 12.84 -59.45
C VAL A 942 22.74 12.09 -59.13
N ALA A 943 21.59 12.25 -59.80
CA ALA A 943 21.19 12.61 -61.16
C ALA A 943 21.06 11.43 -62.15
N ASP A 944 19.88 11.40 -62.80
CA ASP A 944 19.47 10.66 -64.01
C ASP A 944 19.31 9.12 -63.98
N GLU A 945 18.45 8.64 -64.90
CA GLU A 945 18.04 7.24 -65.20
C GLU A 945 17.22 6.52 -64.08
N VAL A 946 16.06 5.88 -64.30
CA VAL A 946 15.23 5.50 -65.48
C VAL A 946 13.75 5.72 -65.08
N LEU A 947 12.96 6.63 -65.70
CA LEU A 947 12.07 6.45 -66.88
C LEU A 947 10.96 5.37 -66.82
N GLU A 948 9.73 5.83 -67.09
CA GLU A 948 8.56 5.16 -67.72
C GLU A 948 8.00 3.83 -67.17
N GLY A 949 6.67 3.80 -66.92
CA GLY A 949 5.99 2.65 -66.31
C GLY A 949 4.46 2.66 -66.23
N LEU A 950 3.78 3.07 -67.31
CA LEU A 950 2.32 2.92 -67.60
C LEU A 950 1.30 3.80 -66.85
N GLU A 951 0.31 4.25 -67.62
CA GLU A 951 -0.97 4.86 -67.20
C GLU A 951 -2.12 3.83 -67.40
N GLU A 952 -3.36 4.25 -67.13
CA GLU A 952 -4.63 3.50 -67.32
C GLU A 952 -4.85 2.31 -66.34
N GLU A 953 -6.07 1.92 -65.96
CA GLU A 953 -7.41 2.30 -66.45
C GLU A 953 -8.29 3.00 -65.38
N THR A 954 -9.30 3.74 -65.85
CA THR A 954 -10.40 4.28 -65.03
C THR A 954 -11.61 3.36 -65.02
N HIS A 955 -12.31 3.19 -63.89
CA HIS A 955 -13.80 3.18 -63.93
C HIS A 955 -14.48 3.42 -62.56
N SER A 956 -15.54 4.23 -62.62
CA SER A 956 -16.66 4.36 -61.66
C SER A 956 -17.96 3.93 -62.40
N PRO A 957 -19.18 3.81 -61.81
CA PRO A 957 -19.75 4.73 -60.81
C PRO A 957 -20.73 4.17 -59.73
N MET A 958 -21.17 5.11 -58.88
CA MET A 958 -22.40 5.29 -58.08
C MET A 958 -23.63 4.37 -58.26
N GLU A 959 -24.34 4.15 -57.14
CA GLU A 959 -25.74 4.58 -56.83
C GLU A 959 -25.80 4.74 -55.26
N GLU A 960 -26.39 5.77 -54.63
CA GLU A 960 -27.83 6.06 -54.36
C GLU A 960 -28.58 4.90 -53.67
N MET A 961 -29.47 5.03 -52.66
CA MET A 961 -30.11 6.13 -51.91
C MET A 961 -30.59 5.56 -50.53
N SER A 962 -31.19 6.21 -49.51
CA SER A 962 -31.67 7.59 -49.20
C SER A 962 -31.84 7.81 -47.66
N HIS A 963 -32.31 8.99 -47.24
CA HIS A 963 -32.76 9.39 -45.88
C HIS A 963 -33.65 8.41 -45.08
N VAL A 964 -33.51 8.43 -43.73
CA VAL A 964 -34.59 8.79 -42.75
C VAL A 964 -33.97 9.52 -41.54
N SER A 965 -34.66 10.53 -41.00
CA SER A 965 -34.40 11.17 -39.70
C SER A 965 -35.69 11.79 -39.15
N VAL A 966 -35.95 11.76 -37.83
CA VAL A 966 -36.71 12.76 -37.01
C VAL A 966 -37.10 12.23 -35.61
N HIS A 967 -36.93 13.08 -34.57
CA HIS A 967 -37.54 13.18 -33.20
C HIS A 967 -38.12 11.93 -32.44
N SER A 968 -37.80 11.61 -31.17
CA SER A 968 -37.83 12.34 -29.85
C SER A 968 -39.21 12.32 -29.12
N PRO A 969 -39.39 12.74 -27.84
CA PRO A 969 -38.46 12.98 -26.70
C PRO A 969 -38.93 12.40 -25.32
N HIS A 970 -38.16 12.66 -24.25
CA HIS A 970 -38.53 12.81 -22.80
C HIS A 970 -39.41 11.78 -22.04
N GLY A 971 -38.92 11.35 -20.86
CA GLY A 971 -39.35 12.01 -19.61
C GLY A 971 -39.92 11.17 -18.45
N GLN A 972 -39.08 10.91 -17.43
CA GLN A 972 -39.24 11.44 -16.07
C GLN A 972 -37.93 11.30 -15.27
#